data_AF-A0A367W226-F1
#
_entry.id   AF-A0A367W226-F1
#
_cell.length_a   1.000
_cell.length_b   1.000
_cell.length_c   1.000
_cell.angle_alpha   90.00
_cell.angle_beta   90.00
_cell.angle_gamma   90.00
#
_symmetry.space_group_name_H-M   'P 1'
#
loop_
_entity.id
_entity.type
_entity.pdbx_description
1 polymer ?
#
loop_
_entity_poly.entity_id
_entity_poly.type
_entity_poly.pdbx_seq_one_letter_code
_entity_poly.pdbx_strand_id
1 'polypeptide(L)'
;MASTQPNTVIIRSAVRSDLDGLCALETANFQSDLISRASFSRFLRQASARLLVADAGDADKPAVVGYGLLLLCANADVARIYSLAIAQEWRGKGLGTQLLAGLETLAMDAGCTRMRLEVRVQNDTARNLYERHGYQKVADLPGYYQDGEDGIRLEHALYNGQSDVTPAVATGAPLILVDRLSDQRFAVSGARVMRVRDYLALDHGVRNRRVINLCQSYEYLSRGYYCSLLAAARAERVIPEADVLLDLNWKRLQKTARSELSPQIIDALAKSGHGPDQAPDHIDVYFGRTADKRFRQIAERAFDQFRCPILRLHLNKQDRKILREIEAPSLGQLDDSNLAEFEAALRAYLRGRVRKQGNVTPPTALVAILHDPDEVLPPSDKEALANFVQAASDLGAKAELITAKDFHHLSEFDALLIRETTALDHHTYRFAKRAVKEGIPVIDDPDSMLRCTNKVYLAELLRTHRIPAPKSAIFDKRRIAEIGQQFSFPSVLKVPDGCFSRGVRKVKSPEHLNEVATEMFKNSELLVIQEYVETTFDWRIGVLGGEAIFASRYFMAPGHWQIVKHEDDGKSFEEGGFETLPVEDAPADIVSTALAAARLMGDGLYGVDVKETPHGPMVIEVNDNPNVDAGVEDVVLGMDLYRRIIAHLLSKIARP
;
A
#
# COMPACT_ATOMS: atom_id res chain seq x y z
N MET A 1 -50.24 -1.67 -37.52
CA MET A 1 -49.60 -0.63 -36.71
C MET A 1 -48.61 -1.33 -35.78
N ALA A 2 -47.34 -1.40 -36.18
CA ALA A 2 -46.28 -1.94 -35.33
C ALA A 2 -45.82 -0.82 -34.38
N SER A 3 -45.99 -1.03 -33.08
CA SER A 3 -45.47 -0.15 -32.04
C SER A 3 -43.94 -0.25 -32.02
N THR A 4 -43.27 0.75 -32.59
CA THR A 4 -41.82 0.93 -32.46
C THR A 4 -41.46 1.11 -30.99
N GLN A 5 -40.70 0.18 -30.42
CA GLN A 5 -40.00 0.40 -29.16
C GLN A 5 -39.10 1.64 -29.30
N PRO A 6 -38.94 2.46 -28.24
CA PRO A 6 -38.00 3.57 -28.30
C PRO A 6 -36.58 3.01 -28.47
N ASN A 7 -35.90 3.37 -29.57
CA ASN A 7 -34.47 3.10 -29.72
C ASN A 7 -33.74 3.74 -28.53
N THR A 8 -33.21 2.91 -27.63
CA THR A 8 -32.39 3.36 -26.50
C THR A 8 -31.11 3.94 -27.07
N VAL A 9 -30.89 5.25 -26.88
CA VAL A 9 -29.64 5.90 -27.27
C VAL A 9 -28.61 5.71 -26.17
N ILE A 10 -27.44 5.18 -26.52
CA ILE A 10 -26.35 4.91 -25.57
C ILE A 10 -25.21 5.90 -25.83
N ILE A 11 -24.73 6.55 -24.77
CA ILE A 11 -23.51 7.36 -24.82
C ILE A 11 -22.31 6.45 -24.56
N ARG A 12 -21.36 6.38 -25.49
CA ARG A 12 -20.16 5.54 -25.37
C ARG A 12 -18.94 6.21 -26.00
N SER A 13 -17.75 5.71 -25.65
CA SER A 13 -16.52 6.09 -26.36
C SER A 13 -16.61 5.70 -27.83
N ALA A 14 -16.14 6.60 -28.69
CA ALA A 14 -16.07 6.38 -30.12
C ALA A 14 -14.98 5.36 -30.44
N VAL A 15 -15.26 4.48 -31.39
CA VAL A 15 -14.34 3.47 -31.93
C VAL A 15 -14.09 3.72 -33.41
N ARG A 16 -13.12 2.99 -34.00
CA ARG A 16 -12.74 3.17 -35.40
C ARG A 16 -13.89 2.97 -36.39
N SER A 17 -14.84 2.08 -36.09
CA SER A 17 -16.02 1.85 -36.94
C SER A 17 -17.01 3.01 -36.97
N ASP A 18 -16.92 3.95 -36.02
CA ASP A 18 -17.80 5.13 -35.98
C ASP A 18 -17.36 6.24 -36.94
N LEU A 19 -16.19 6.11 -37.57
CA LEU A 19 -15.56 7.18 -38.37
C LEU A 19 -16.45 7.68 -39.50
N ASP A 20 -17.18 6.79 -40.17
CA ASP A 20 -18.10 7.17 -41.25
C ASP A 20 -19.29 7.99 -40.71
N GLY A 21 -19.87 7.55 -39.59
CA GLY A 21 -20.94 8.27 -38.90
C GLY A 21 -20.51 9.64 -38.39
N LEU A 22 -19.31 9.75 -37.82
CA LEU A 22 -18.72 11.00 -37.37
C LEU A 22 -18.54 11.99 -38.53
N CYS A 23 -17.97 11.54 -39.65
CA CYS A 23 -17.76 12.40 -40.83
C CYS A 23 -19.07 12.86 -41.47
N ALA A 24 -20.07 11.97 -41.53
CA ALA A 24 -21.39 12.30 -42.05
C ALA A 24 -22.09 13.33 -41.16
N LEU A 25 -22.03 13.14 -39.84
CA LEU A 25 -22.63 14.07 -38.89
C LEU A 25 -21.95 15.44 -38.92
N GLU A 26 -20.63 15.47 -39.03
CA GLU A 26 -19.84 16.69 -39.15
C GLU A 26 -20.26 17.52 -40.37
N THR A 27 -20.28 16.88 -41.54
CA THR A 27 -20.63 17.54 -42.82
C THR A 27 -22.08 18.04 -42.82
N ALA A 28 -22.98 17.35 -42.11
CA ALA A 28 -24.38 17.75 -42.02
C ALA A 28 -24.62 18.93 -41.05
N ASN A 29 -23.73 19.16 -40.07
CA ASN A 29 -23.95 20.13 -38.99
C ASN A 29 -23.15 21.43 -39.16
N PHE A 30 -22.04 21.42 -39.90
CA PHE A 30 -21.14 22.57 -40.03
C PHE A 30 -20.88 22.93 -41.50
N GLN A 31 -20.79 24.23 -41.80
CA GLN A 31 -20.51 24.75 -43.15
C GLN A 31 -19.07 25.27 -43.30
N SER A 32 -18.37 25.49 -42.17
CA SER A 32 -17.02 26.01 -42.03
C SER A 32 -16.39 25.38 -40.78
N ASP A 33 -15.06 25.42 -40.63
CA ASP A 33 -14.33 24.83 -39.48
C ASP A 33 -14.52 23.31 -39.28
N LEU A 34 -14.76 22.59 -40.39
CA LEU A 34 -15.00 21.14 -40.40
C LEU A 34 -13.81 20.31 -39.92
N ILE A 35 -14.08 19.30 -39.11
CA ILE A 35 -13.10 18.26 -38.75
C ILE A 35 -12.95 17.27 -39.91
N SER A 36 -11.76 17.26 -40.53
CA SER A 36 -11.45 16.29 -41.58
C SER A 36 -11.48 14.83 -41.09
N ARG A 37 -11.76 13.89 -41.99
CA ARG A 37 -11.67 12.45 -41.73
C ARG A 37 -10.31 12.03 -41.13
N ALA A 38 -9.23 12.64 -41.61
CA ALA A 38 -7.88 12.39 -41.09
C ALA A 38 -7.74 12.88 -39.64
N SER A 39 -8.30 14.05 -39.31
CA SER A 39 -8.33 14.60 -37.94
C SER A 39 -9.13 13.71 -37.00
N PHE A 40 -10.36 13.27 -37.38
CA PHE A 40 -11.12 12.31 -36.57
C PHE A 40 -10.35 11.01 -36.33
N SER A 41 -9.75 10.45 -37.40
CA SER A 41 -8.94 9.24 -37.28
C SER A 41 -7.77 9.41 -36.31
N ARG A 42 -7.14 10.60 -36.29
CA ARG A 42 -6.08 10.94 -35.34
C ARG A 42 -6.62 11.07 -33.92
N PHE A 43 -7.73 11.79 -33.70
CA PHE A 43 -8.31 11.97 -32.37
C PHE A 43 -8.73 10.65 -31.72
N LEU A 44 -9.22 9.68 -32.50
CA LEU A 44 -9.53 8.33 -32.01
C LEU A 44 -8.31 7.56 -31.46
N ARG A 45 -7.08 7.96 -31.79
CA ARG A 45 -5.83 7.31 -31.34
C ARG A 45 -5.06 8.12 -30.31
N GLN A 46 -5.39 9.39 -30.12
CA GLN A 46 -4.57 10.31 -29.36
C GLN A 46 -4.99 10.31 -27.89
N ALA A 47 -4.06 10.01 -26.98
CA ALA A 47 -4.31 9.99 -25.54
C ALA A 47 -4.75 11.35 -24.95
N SER A 48 -4.50 12.45 -25.68
CA SER A 48 -4.92 13.80 -25.29
C SER A 48 -6.26 14.22 -25.90
N ALA A 49 -7.02 13.29 -26.50
CA ALA A 49 -8.37 13.52 -27.00
C ALA A 49 -9.32 12.46 -26.43
N ARG A 50 -10.57 12.84 -26.18
CA ARG A 50 -11.66 11.91 -25.86
C ARG A 50 -12.83 12.21 -26.76
N LEU A 51 -13.36 11.19 -27.43
CA LEU A 51 -14.47 11.32 -28.36
C LEU A 51 -15.61 10.42 -27.90
N LEU A 52 -16.75 11.02 -27.57
CA LEU A 52 -17.98 10.33 -27.23
C LEU A 52 -18.93 10.33 -28.44
N VAL A 53 -19.69 9.26 -28.60
CA VAL A 53 -20.80 9.15 -29.54
C VAL A 53 -22.09 8.83 -28.82
N ALA A 54 -23.19 9.39 -29.31
CA ALA A 54 -24.54 8.95 -29.03
C ALA A 54 -24.95 7.96 -30.12
N ASP A 55 -25.09 6.70 -29.74
CA ASP A 55 -25.40 5.59 -30.64
C ASP A 55 -26.87 5.19 -30.48
N ALA A 56 -27.64 5.28 -31.57
CA ALA A 56 -29.04 4.88 -31.65
C ALA A 56 -29.25 3.59 -32.45
N GLY A 57 -28.16 2.90 -32.80
CA GLY A 57 -28.14 1.66 -33.56
C GLY A 57 -28.21 0.42 -32.67
N ASP A 58 -28.34 -0.73 -33.32
CA ASP A 58 -28.29 -2.03 -32.64
C ASP A 58 -26.83 -2.50 -32.52
N ALA A 59 -26.59 -3.52 -31.68
CA ALA A 59 -25.24 -4.04 -31.38
C ALA A 59 -24.39 -4.36 -32.63
N ASP A 60 -25.03 -4.79 -33.72
CA ASP A 60 -24.35 -5.17 -34.97
C ASP A 60 -24.27 -4.04 -36.01
N LYS A 61 -24.97 -2.92 -35.80
CA LYS A 61 -25.03 -1.80 -36.74
C LYS A 61 -25.12 -0.46 -35.99
N PRO A 62 -23.97 0.14 -35.61
CA PRO A 62 -23.95 1.40 -34.89
C PRO A 62 -24.54 2.52 -35.77
N ALA A 63 -25.34 3.39 -35.15
CA ALA A 63 -25.93 4.57 -35.77
C ALA A 63 -25.58 5.80 -34.93
N VAL A 64 -24.49 6.47 -35.30
CA VAL A 64 -24.02 7.69 -34.63
C VAL A 64 -24.98 8.84 -34.94
N VAL A 65 -25.71 9.28 -33.91
CA VAL A 65 -26.70 10.39 -34.01
C VAL A 65 -26.24 11.65 -33.28
N GLY A 66 -25.13 11.58 -32.55
CA GLY A 66 -24.49 12.68 -31.86
C GLY A 66 -23.04 12.37 -31.55
N TYR A 67 -22.19 13.38 -31.42
CA TYR A 67 -20.83 13.20 -30.90
C TYR A 67 -20.38 14.42 -30.08
N GLY A 68 -19.44 14.19 -29.17
CA GLY A 68 -18.73 15.23 -28.44
C GLY A 68 -17.22 14.96 -28.40
N LEU A 69 -16.41 15.96 -28.73
CA LEU A 69 -14.94 15.87 -28.76
C LEU A 69 -14.32 16.78 -27.71
N LEU A 70 -13.62 16.16 -26.75
CA LEU A 70 -12.84 16.80 -25.72
C LEU A 70 -11.35 16.76 -26.08
N LEU A 71 -10.65 17.88 -25.94
CA LEU A 71 -9.20 17.97 -26.00
C LEU A 71 -8.63 18.25 -24.61
N LEU A 72 -7.63 17.47 -24.24
CA LEU A 72 -6.87 17.57 -23.01
C LEU A 72 -5.48 18.12 -23.33
N CYS A 73 -5.00 19.05 -22.53
CA CYS A 73 -3.64 19.59 -22.64
C CYS A 73 -2.78 18.99 -21.52
N ALA A 74 -1.58 18.52 -21.85
CA ALA A 74 -0.62 18.06 -20.85
C ALA A 74 -0.29 19.22 -19.89
N ASN A 75 -0.32 18.95 -18.57
CA ASN A 75 -0.04 19.91 -17.50
C ASN A 75 -0.99 21.12 -17.41
N ALA A 76 -2.20 21.03 -17.98
CA ALA A 76 -3.21 22.08 -17.86
C ALA A 76 -4.40 21.63 -17.01
N ASP A 77 -4.95 22.56 -16.23
CA ASP A 77 -6.14 22.37 -15.41
C ASP A 77 -7.46 22.62 -16.18
N VAL A 78 -7.36 22.96 -17.47
CA VAL A 78 -8.51 23.29 -18.33
C VAL A 78 -8.65 22.29 -19.48
N ALA A 79 -9.81 21.62 -19.55
CA ALA A 79 -10.20 20.82 -20.71
C ALA A 79 -10.93 21.69 -21.73
N ARG A 80 -10.84 21.34 -23.03
CA ARG A 80 -11.52 22.08 -24.09
C ARG A 80 -12.53 21.20 -24.82
N ILE A 81 -13.80 21.59 -24.83
CA ILE A 81 -14.75 21.03 -25.80
C ILE A 81 -14.38 21.63 -27.14
N TYR A 82 -13.90 20.78 -28.04
CA TYR A 82 -13.48 21.20 -29.37
C TYR A 82 -14.63 21.18 -30.37
N SER A 83 -15.52 20.19 -30.28
CA SER A 83 -16.75 20.16 -31.08
C SER A 83 -17.83 19.31 -30.42
N LEU A 84 -19.10 19.67 -30.64
CA LEU A 84 -20.29 18.96 -30.17
C LEU A 84 -21.37 19.07 -31.25
N ALA A 85 -21.85 17.93 -31.76
CA ALA A 85 -22.83 17.88 -32.85
C ALA A 85 -23.92 16.84 -32.58
N ILE A 86 -25.16 17.14 -33.02
CA ILE A 86 -26.32 16.26 -32.89
C ILE A 86 -27.15 16.35 -34.17
N ALA A 87 -27.50 15.19 -34.71
CA ALA A 87 -28.34 15.05 -35.90
C ALA A 87 -29.67 15.80 -35.71
N GLN A 88 -30.14 16.48 -36.75
CA GLN A 88 -31.24 17.44 -36.67
C GLN A 88 -32.52 16.82 -36.08
N GLU A 89 -32.83 15.59 -36.49
CA GLU A 89 -33.97 14.76 -36.08
C GLU A 89 -33.85 14.18 -34.64
N TRP A 90 -32.68 14.35 -34.01
CA TRP A 90 -32.39 13.93 -32.63
C TRP A 90 -32.20 15.09 -31.66
N ARG A 91 -32.25 16.34 -32.14
CA ARG A 91 -32.22 17.54 -31.29
C ARG A 91 -33.47 17.65 -30.43
N GLY A 92 -33.37 18.36 -29.31
CA GLY A 92 -34.48 18.54 -28.35
C GLY A 92 -34.78 17.32 -27.47
N LYS A 93 -34.13 16.16 -27.68
CA LYS A 93 -34.31 14.93 -26.90
C LYS A 93 -33.35 14.77 -25.71
N GLY A 94 -32.65 15.84 -25.33
CA GLY A 94 -31.69 15.82 -24.22
C GLY A 94 -30.31 15.22 -24.52
N LEU A 95 -30.04 14.78 -25.75
CA LEU A 95 -28.73 14.20 -26.10
C LEU A 95 -27.55 15.17 -25.93
N GLY A 96 -27.77 16.47 -26.13
CA GLY A 96 -26.74 17.49 -25.90
C GLY A 96 -26.36 17.59 -24.43
N THR A 97 -27.34 17.54 -23.54
CA THR A 97 -27.13 17.46 -22.09
C THR A 97 -26.35 16.20 -21.72
N GLN A 98 -26.70 15.04 -22.29
CA GLN A 98 -26.04 13.78 -21.97
C GLN A 98 -24.59 13.73 -22.47
N LEU A 99 -24.34 14.18 -23.71
CA LEU A 99 -22.98 14.27 -24.26
C LEU A 99 -22.15 15.29 -23.48
N LEU A 100 -22.71 16.47 -23.18
CA LEU A 100 -22.02 17.50 -22.40
C LEU A 100 -21.64 17.00 -21.00
N ALA A 101 -22.57 16.36 -20.29
CA ALA A 101 -22.31 15.74 -18.99
C ALA A 101 -21.24 14.64 -19.09
N GLY A 102 -21.28 13.80 -20.14
CA GLY A 102 -20.25 12.80 -20.38
C GLY A 102 -18.86 13.39 -20.64
N LEU A 103 -18.78 14.50 -21.37
CA LEU A 103 -17.52 15.23 -21.60
C LEU A 103 -17.02 15.89 -20.30
N GLU A 104 -17.91 16.43 -19.47
CA GLU A 104 -17.59 16.96 -18.15
C GLU A 104 -17.02 15.87 -17.25
N THR A 105 -17.63 14.69 -17.21
CA THR A 105 -17.11 13.52 -16.49
C THR A 105 -15.71 13.16 -16.98
N LEU A 106 -15.50 13.06 -18.30
CA LEU A 106 -14.18 12.76 -18.87
C LEU A 106 -13.13 13.83 -18.55
N ALA A 107 -13.52 15.10 -18.50
CA ALA A 107 -12.64 16.20 -18.11
C ALA A 107 -12.27 16.11 -16.62
N MET A 108 -13.23 15.80 -15.76
CA MET A 108 -13.01 15.57 -14.33
C MET A 108 -12.12 14.35 -14.07
N ASP A 109 -12.34 13.25 -14.79
CA ASP A 109 -11.52 12.03 -14.71
C ASP A 109 -10.07 12.29 -15.15
N ALA A 110 -9.88 13.19 -16.11
CA ALA A 110 -8.57 13.66 -16.55
C ALA A 110 -7.92 14.68 -15.59
N GLY A 111 -8.58 15.02 -14.47
CA GLY A 111 -8.08 15.94 -13.45
C GLY A 111 -8.27 17.43 -13.77
N CYS A 112 -9.04 17.77 -14.81
CA CYS A 112 -9.32 19.18 -15.13
C CYS A 112 -10.31 19.77 -14.11
N THR A 113 -10.08 21.04 -13.77
CA THR A 113 -10.91 21.81 -12.82
C THR A 113 -11.90 22.71 -13.51
N ARG A 114 -11.65 23.00 -14.79
CA ARG A 114 -12.45 23.90 -15.61
C ARG A 114 -12.60 23.31 -17.00
N MET A 115 -13.74 23.56 -17.61
CA MET A 115 -13.96 23.23 -19.01
C MET A 115 -14.27 24.50 -19.80
N ARG A 116 -13.66 24.60 -20.97
CA ARG A 116 -13.75 25.77 -21.84
C ARG A 116 -14.24 25.35 -23.21
N LEU A 117 -14.98 26.24 -23.85
CA LEU A 117 -15.44 26.07 -25.22
C LEU A 117 -15.55 27.42 -25.94
N GLU A 118 -15.61 27.35 -27.25
CA GLU A 118 -15.92 28.50 -28.11
C GLU A 118 -17.21 28.22 -28.88
N VAL A 119 -18.13 29.19 -28.89
CA VAL A 119 -19.42 29.10 -29.59
C VAL A 119 -19.67 30.37 -30.40
N ARG A 120 -20.27 30.21 -31.59
CA ARG A 120 -20.71 31.32 -32.45
C ARG A 120 -21.70 32.22 -31.74
N VAL A 121 -21.58 33.54 -31.93
CA VAL A 121 -22.51 34.52 -31.35
C VAL A 121 -23.96 34.21 -31.74
N GLN A 122 -24.21 33.81 -32.98
CA GLN A 122 -25.55 33.53 -33.51
C GLN A 122 -26.10 32.14 -33.17
N ASN A 123 -25.34 31.28 -32.47
CA ASN A 123 -25.81 29.94 -32.09
C ASN A 123 -26.52 29.93 -30.73
N ASP A 124 -27.68 30.57 -30.67
CA ASP A 124 -28.47 30.71 -29.43
C ASP A 124 -28.86 29.36 -28.82
N THR A 125 -29.07 28.32 -29.64
CA THR A 125 -29.42 26.98 -29.14
C THR A 125 -28.27 26.36 -28.34
N ALA A 126 -27.05 26.41 -28.86
CA ALA A 126 -25.87 25.89 -28.16
C ALA A 126 -25.52 26.77 -26.95
N ARG A 127 -25.62 28.10 -27.08
CA ARG A 127 -25.40 29.04 -25.97
C ARG A 127 -26.35 28.76 -24.80
N ASN A 128 -27.64 28.62 -25.06
CA ASN A 128 -28.63 28.27 -24.05
C ASN A 128 -28.40 26.87 -23.44
N LEU A 129 -27.84 25.92 -24.19
CA LEU A 129 -27.42 24.63 -23.62
C LEU A 129 -26.28 24.84 -22.62
N TYR A 130 -25.20 25.50 -23.03
CA TYR A 130 -24.04 25.71 -22.17
C TYR A 130 -24.35 26.59 -20.95
N GLU A 131 -25.08 27.68 -21.09
CA GLU A 131 -25.47 28.55 -19.97
C GLU A 131 -26.30 27.78 -18.92
N ARG A 132 -27.21 26.89 -19.34
CA ARG A 132 -27.98 26.02 -18.43
C ARG A 132 -27.12 25.00 -17.69
N HIS A 133 -25.98 24.62 -18.26
CA HIS A 133 -24.97 23.76 -17.63
C HIS A 133 -23.89 24.56 -16.89
N GLY A 134 -24.13 25.85 -16.64
CA GLY A 134 -23.27 26.66 -15.77
C GLY A 134 -22.05 27.27 -16.46
N TYR A 135 -21.95 27.20 -17.79
CA TYR A 135 -20.90 27.89 -18.54
C TYR A 135 -21.16 29.39 -18.54
N GLN A 136 -20.13 30.15 -18.21
CA GLN A 136 -20.17 31.61 -18.16
C GLN A 136 -19.27 32.20 -19.23
N LYS A 137 -19.68 33.32 -19.81
CA LYS A 137 -18.87 34.04 -20.79
C LYS A 137 -17.62 34.63 -20.15
N VAL A 138 -16.46 34.34 -20.73
CA VAL A 138 -15.15 34.84 -20.26
C VAL A 138 -14.40 35.68 -21.28
N ALA A 139 -14.72 35.58 -22.58
CA ALA A 139 -14.15 36.45 -23.60
C ALA A 139 -15.03 36.56 -24.86
N ASP A 140 -14.94 37.70 -25.55
CA ASP A 140 -15.37 37.89 -26.93
C ASP A 140 -14.19 37.60 -27.87
N LEU A 141 -14.46 36.94 -29.01
CA LEU A 141 -13.46 36.54 -29.99
C LEU A 141 -13.87 37.07 -31.38
N PRO A 142 -13.49 38.31 -31.74
CA PRO A 142 -13.84 38.91 -33.03
C PRO A 142 -13.21 38.14 -34.20
N GLY A 143 -14.00 37.84 -35.23
CA GLY A 143 -13.55 37.13 -36.44
C GLY A 143 -12.89 35.77 -36.18
N TYR A 144 -13.34 35.06 -35.14
CA TYR A 144 -12.71 33.82 -34.67
C TYR A 144 -12.88 32.64 -35.62
N TYR A 145 -14.03 32.54 -36.28
CA TYR A 145 -14.36 31.44 -37.20
C TYR A 145 -13.87 31.73 -38.62
N GLN A 146 -13.69 30.67 -39.44
CA GLN A 146 -13.12 30.80 -40.80
C GLN A 146 -13.92 31.70 -41.74
N ASP A 147 -15.22 31.85 -41.51
CA ASP A 147 -16.13 32.71 -42.25
C ASP A 147 -16.13 34.17 -41.76
N GLY A 148 -15.30 34.50 -40.77
CA GLY A 148 -15.21 35.82 -40.17
C GLY A 148 -16.29 36.12 -39.13
N GLU A 149 -17.10 35.13 -38.74
CA GLU A 149 -18.06 35.30 -37.64
C GLU A 149 -17.35 35.39 -36.27
N ASP A 150 -17.92 36.21 -35.40
CA ASP A 150 -17.47 36.36 -34.02
C ASP A 150 -17.80 35.12 -33.18
N GLY A 151 -16.89 34.77 -32.28
CA GLY A 151 -17.06 33.72 -31.28
C GLY A 151 -17.16 34.28 -29.86
N ILE A 152 -17.73 33.49 -28.97
CA ILE A 152 -17.75 33.73 -27.53
C ILE A 152 -17.04 32.56 -26.87
N ARG A 153 -16.06 32.88 -26.01
CA ARG A 153 -15.44 31.88 -25.14
C ARG A 153 -16.27 31.76 -23.87
N LEU A 154 -16.74 30.54 -23.61
CA LEU A 154 -17.40 30.19 -22.36
C LEU A 154 -16.50 29.27 -21.53
N GLU A 155 -16.58 29.41 -20.21
CA GLU A 155 -15.89 28.57 -19.24
C GLU A 155 -16.86 28.15 -18.15
N HIS A 156 -16.84 26.88 -17.79
CA HIS A 156 -17.52 26.34 -16.63
C HIS A 156 -16.47 25.83 -15.65
N ALA A 157 -16.54 26.31 -14.41
CA ALA A 157 -15.85 25.63 -13.33
C ALA A 157 -16.59 24.32 -13.09
N LEU A 158 -15.96 23.20 -13.43
CA LEU A 158 -16.49 21.86 -13.12
C LEU A 158 -16.65 21.68 -11.60
N TYR A 159 -15.98 22.55 -10.83
CA TYR A 159 -16.11 22.75 -9.39
C TYR A 159 -16.62 24.16 -9.10
N ASN A 160 -17.92 24.35 -8.87
CA ASN A 160 -18.43 25.63 -8.41
C ASN A 160 -17.92 25.95 -6.99
N GLY A 161 -17.36 27.14 -6.83
CA GLY A 161 -16.67 27.60 -5.62
C GLY A 161 -17.55 27.69 -4.37
N GLN A 162 -17.53 26.63 -3.57
CA GLN A 162 -17.36 26.63 -2.10
C GLN A 162 -17.04 25.21 -1.59
N SER A 163 -16.37 24.40 -2.42
CA SER A 163 -16.13 23.00 -2.13
C SER A 163 -14.79 22.60 -2.72
N ASP A 164 -13.77 22.51 -1.86
CA ASP A 164 -12.50 21.85 -2.17
C ASP A 164 -12.75 20.32 -2.28
N VAL A 165 -13.40 19.88 -3.35
CA VAL A 165 -13.67 18.47 -3.62
C VAL A 165 -13.46 18.15 -5.09
N THR A 166 -12.40 17.40 -5.37
CA THR A 166 -12.15 16.69 -6.62
C THR A 166 -13.07 15.43 -6.68
N PRO A 167 -13.50 14.89 -7.85
CA PRO A 167 -14.19 13.61 -8.03
C PRO A 167 -13.19 12.45 -8.14
N ALA A 168 -13.52 11.39 -7.42
CA ALA A 168 -12.62 10.30 -7.05
C ALA A 168 -12.35 9.33 -8.20
N VAL A 169 -11.34 9.57 -9.04
CA VAL A 169 -10.87 8.50 -9.93
C VAL A 169 -9.34 8.41 -10.05
N ALA A 170 -8.56 9.50 -9.92
CA ALA A 170 -7.14 9.43 -10.32
C ALA A 170 -6.06 9.61 -9.22
N THR A 171 -6.41 9.94 -7.96
CA THR A 171 -5.39 10.22 -6.94
C THR A 171 -5.56 9.30 -5.73
N GLY A 172 -4.52 8.53 -5.37
CA GLY A 172 -4.44 7.73 -4.13
C GLY A 172 -4.44 8.57 -2.84
N ALA A 173 -4.83 9.85 -2.93
CA ALA A 173 -4.96 10.75 -1.80
C ALA A 173 -6.02 10.24 -0.82
N PRO A 174 -5.79 10.37 0.51
CA PRO A 174 -6.76 9.98 1.53
C PRO A 174 -8.13 10.62 1.28
N LEU A 175 -9.19 9.86 1.48
CA LEU A 175 -10.59 10.27 1.32
C LEU A 175 -11.27 10.35 2.68
N ILE A 176 -11.83 11.50 3.03
CA ILE A 176 -12.63 11.74 4.22
C ILE A 176 -14.11 11.68 3.83
N LEU A 177 -14.88 10.81 4.47
CA LEU A 177 -16.31 10.67 4.23
C LEU A 177 -17.11 11.40 5.31
N VAL A 178 -18.03 12.27 4.90
CA VAL A 178 -18.93 13.01 5.79
C VAL A 178 -20.37 12.90 5.29
N ASP A 179 -21.38 12.98 6.16
CA ASP A 179 -22.79 12.99 5.70
C ASP A 179 -23.15 14.30 5.00
N ARG A 180 -22.70 15.44 5.55
CA ARG A 180 -22.86 16.77 4.95
C ARG A 180 -21.50 17.45 4.86
N LEU A 181 -21.24 18.15 3.76
CA LEU A 181 -20.00 18.91 3.59
C LEU A 181 -19.84 20.00 4.67
N SER A 182 -20.95 20.56 5.16
CA SER A 182 -20.97 21.52 6.26
C SER A 182 -20.52 20.95 7.60
N ASP A 183 -20.53 19.63 7.78
CA ASP A 183 -20.09 18.99 9.03
C ASP A 183 -18.57 19.10 9.18
N GLN A 184 -17.84 19.26 8.07
CA GLN A 184 -16.42 19.55 8.09
C GLN A 184 -16.17 21.05 8.29
N ARG A 185 -15.89 21.42 9.53
CA ARG A 185 -15.67 22.80 9.95
C ARG A 185 -14.19 23.26 9.84
N PHE A 186 -13.33 22.46 9.21
CA PHE A 186 -11.88 22.71 9.09
C PHE A 186 -11.30 22.17 7.76
N ALA A 187 -10.30 22.85 7.20
CA ALA A 187 -9.68 22.47 5.93
C ALA A 187 -8.51 21.50 6.14
N VAL A 188 -8.47 20.36 5.45
CA VAL A 188 -7.38 19.38 5.59
C VAL A 188 -6.59 19.26 4.29
N SER A 189 -5.43 19.92 4.24
CA SER A 189 -4.54 19.84 3.08
C SER A 189 -4.04 18.41 2.88
N GLY A 190 -4.10 17.92 1.64
CA GLY A 190 -3.61 16.58 1.26
C GLY A 190 -4.61 15.44 1.45
N ALA A 191 -5.84 15.72 1.92
CA ALA A 191 -6.95 14.76 1.92
C ALA A 191 -8.15 15.33 1.19
N ARG A 192 -8.92 14.46 0.55
CA ARG A 192 -10.13 14.79 -0.21
C ARG A 192 -11.34 14.53 0.65
N VAL A 193 -12.43 15.26 0.43
CA VAL A 193 -13.66 15.07 1.21
C VAL A 193 -14.79 14.69 0.27
N MET A 194 -15.64 13.76 0.68
CA MET A 194 -16.77 13.34 -0.12
C MET A 194 -17.98 13.10 0.75
N ARG A 195 -19.18 13.38 0.22
CA ARG A 195 -20.40 12.99 0.90
C ARG A 195 -20.56 11.48 0.85
N VAL A 196 -20.96 10.90 1.96
CA VAL A 196 -21.23 9.47 2.11
C VAL A 196 -22.18 8.96 1.03
N ARG A 197 -23.27 9.69 0.75
CA ARG A 197 -24.22 9.31 -0.30
C ARG A 197 -23.57 9.19 -1.69
N ASP A 198 -22.61 10.06 -1.98
CA ASP A 198 -21.93 10.12 -3.28
C ASP A 198 -20.93 8.95 -3.35
N TYR A 199 -20.26 8.63 -2.24
CA TYR A 199 -19.36 7.48 -2.11
C TYR A 199 -20.07 6.13 -2.25
N LEU A 200 -21.26 5.98 -1.65
CA LEU A 200 -22.09 4.78 -1.75
C LEU A 200 -22.58 4.56 -3.19
N ALA A 201 -22.76 5.64 -3.96
CA ALA A 201 -23.20 5.58 -5.35
C ALA A 201 -22.08 5.27 -6.36
N LEU A 202 -20.81 5.16 -5.92
CA LEU A 202 -19.70 4.80 -6.80
C LEU A 202 -19.80 3.33 -7.25
N ASP A 203 -19.52 3.06 -8.53
CA ASP A 203 -19.48 1.69 -9.04
C ASP A 203 -18.17 0.95 -8.66
N HIS A 204 -17.11 1.70 -8.37
CA HIS A 204 -15.79 1.17 -8.04
C HIS A 204 -15.08 2.05 -6.99
N GLY A 205 -14.08 1.50 -6.30
CA GLY A 205 -13.19 2.24 -5.40
C GLY A 205 -11.77 2.33 -5.95
N VAL A 206 -10.89 2.97 -5.17
CA VAL A 206 -9.46 3.07 -5.48
C VAL A 206 -8.71 2.17 -4.52
N ARG A 207 -8.20 1.05 -5.01
CA ARG A 207 -7.47 0.07 -4.19
C ARG A 207 -6.37 0.75 -3.36
N ASN A 208 -6.23 0.32 -2.11
CA ASN A 208 -5.30 0.83 -1.10
C ASN A 208 -5.46 2.31 -0.70
N ARG A 209 -6.45 3.03 -1.22
CA ARG A 209 -6.73 4.40 -0.78
C ARG A 209 -7.14 4.42 0.68
N ARG A 210 -6.56 5.32 1.47
CA ARG A 210 -6.99 5.58 2.86
C ARG A 210 -8.37 6.23 2.84
N VAL A 211 -9.32 5.66 3.56
CA VAL A 211 -10.69 6.19 3.70
C VAL A 211 -10.96 6.47 5.18
N ILE A 212 -11.09 7.74 5.56
CA ILE A 212 -11.44 8.16 6.91
C ILE A 212 -12.94 8.40 6.94
N ASN A 213 -13.66 7.46 7.52
CA ASN A 213 -15.10 7.53 7.70
C ASN A 213 -15.42 8.38 8.93
N LEU A 214 -16.01 9.56 8.72
CA LEU A 214 -16.47 10.51 9.74
C LEU A 214 -17.99 10.72 9.67
N CYS A 215 -18.74 9.64 9.44
CA CYS A 215 -20.21 9.68 9.41
C CYS A 215 -20.81 10.17 10.74
N GLN A 216 -22.03 10.69 10.67
CA GLN A 216 -22.82 11.11 11.82
C GLN A 216 -23.34 9.93 12.65
N SER A 217 -23.45 8.75 12.05
CA SER A 217 -23.90 7.53 12.72
C SER A 217 -23.09 6.32 12.26
N TYR A 218 -22.74 5.49 13.24
CA TYR A 218 -22.06 4.20 13.06
C TYR A 218 -22.92 3.02 13.53
N GLU A 219 -24.22 3.22 13.75
CA GLU A 219 -25.11 2.13 14.13
C GLU A 219 -25.11 1.02 13.07
N TYR A 220 -25.42 -0.21 13.48
CA TYR A 220 -25.56 -1.31 12.55
C TYR A 220 -26.60 -0.98 11.46
N LEU A 221 -26.25 -1.23 10.19
CA LEU A 221 -27.05 -0.88 9.00
C LEU A 221 -27.21 0.63 8.73
N SER A 222 -26.47 1.48 9.44
CA SER A 222 -26.36 2.91 9.10
C SER A 222 -25.54 3.13 7.82
N ARG A 223 -25.60 4.35 7.26
CA ARG A 223 -24.74 4.73 6.13
C ARG A 223 -23.26 4.62 6.46
N GLY A 224 -22.85 4.98 7.69
CA GLY A 224 -21.48 4.85 8.14
C GLY A 224 -21.00 3.40 8.18
N TYR A 225 -21.86 2.49 8.63
CA TYR A 225 -21.58 1.05 8.58
C TYR A 225 -21.40 0.55 7.13
N TYR A 226 -22.32 0.90 6.22
CA TYR A 226 -22.22 0.50 4.81
C TYR A 226 -21.03 1.12 4.09
N CYS A 227 -20.63 2.34 4.44
CA CYS A 227 -19.40 2.96 3.93
C CYS A 227 -18.17 2.12 4.26
N SER A 228 -18.00 1.74 5.53
CA SER A 228 -16.87 0.92 5.95
C SER A 228 -16.91 -0.47 5.30
N LEU A 229 -18.10 -1.06 5.16
CA LEU A 229 -18.25 -2.36 4.49
C LEU A 229 -17.88 -2.31 3.00
N LEU A 230 -18.38 -1.29 2.27
CA LEU A 230 -18.08 -1.12 0.85
C LEU A 230 -16.63 -0.74 0.60
N ALA A 231 -16.04 0.09 1.46
CA ALA A 231 -14.62 0.44 1.34
C ALA A 231 -13.72 -0.79 1.47
N ALA A 232 -14.00 -1.67 2.45
CA ALA A 232 -13.31 -2.94 2.57
C ALA A 232 -13.51 -3.83 1.32
N ALA A 233 -14.74 -3.93 0.80
CA ALA A 233 -15.04 -4.70 -0.41
C ALA A 233 -14.34 -4.14 -1.67
N ARG A 234 -14.10 -2.83 -1.72
CA ARG A 234 -13.35 -2.14 -2.77
C ARG A 234 -11.83 -2.19 -2.57
N ALA A 235 -11.34 -2.93 -1.58
CA ALA A 235 -9.94 -3.02 -1.18
C ALA A 235 -9.33 -1.65 -0.81
N GLU A 236 -10.13 -0.76 -0.23
CA GLU A 236 -9.68 0.52 0.33
C GLU A 236 -9.38 0.38 1.83
N ARG A 237 -8.42 1.15 2.34
CA ARG A 237 -8.02 1.12 3.74
C ARG A 237 -8.91 2.05 4.55
N VAL A 238 -10.06 1.54 5.01
CA VAL A 238 -11.03 2.34 5.76
C VAL A 238 -10.78 2.35 7.26
N ILE A 239 -11.01 3.50 7.88
CA ILE A 239 -11.02 3.67 9.33
C ILE A 239 -12.28 4.44 9.75
N PRO A 240 -13.13 3.92 10.64
CA PRO A 240 -13.08 2.57 11.23
C PRO A 240 -13.53 1.49 10.25
N GLU A 241 -13.06 0.25 10.45
CA GLU A 241 -13.54 -0.93 9.74
C GLU A 241 -14.94 -1.35 10.23
N ALA A 242 -15.68 -2.13 9.43
CA ALA A 242 -17.06 -2.49 9.76
C ALA A 242 -17.17 -3.41 10.99
N ASP A 243 -16.17 -4.26 11.24
CA ASP A 243 -16.08 -5.13 12.42
C ASP A 243 -15.84 -4.29 13.70
N VAL A 244 -14.94 -3.31 13.63
CA VAL A 244 -14.71 -2.33 14.69
C VAL A 244 -16.01 -1.61 15.07
N LEU A 245 -16.83 -1.22 14.09
CA LEU A 245 -18.12 -0.59 14.36
C LEU A 245 -19.10 -1.53 15.08
N LEU A 246 -19.09 -2.83 14.77
CA LEU A 246 -19.89 -3.83 15.48
C LEU A 246 -19.42 -4.00 16.93
N ASP A 247 -18.11 -4.06 17.14
CA ASP A 247 -17.49 -4.17 18.46
C ASP A 247 -17.83 -2.96 19.35
N LEU A 248 -17.82 -1.76 18.77
CA LEU A 248 -18.17 -0.52 19.47
C LEU A 248 -19.67 -0.43 19.76
N ASN A 249 -20.55 -0.94 18.91
CA ASN A 249 -22.00 -0.94 19.17
C ASN A 249 -22.42 -1.96 20.24
N TRP A 250 -21.65 -3.02 20.47
CA TRP A 250 -22.05 -4.11 21.37
C TRP A 250 -21.24 -4.13 22.67
N LYS A 251 -21.84 -3.61 23.76
CA LYS A 251 -21.23 -3.50 25.11
C LYS A 251 -20.59 -4.80 25.64
N ARG A 252 -21.08 -5.97 25.22
CA ARG A 252 -20.51 -7.26 25.61
C ARG A 252 -19.12 -7.48 25.02
N LEU A 253 -18.88 -7.04 23.78
CA LEU A 253 -17.60 -7.18 23.08
C LEU A 253 -16.55 -6.19 23.61
N GLN A 254 -16.98 -5.05 24.14
CA GLN A 254 -16.10 -4.10 24.83
C GLN A 254 -15.58 -4.59 26.19
N LYS A 255 -16.10 -5.69 26.75
CA LYS A 255 -15.80 -6.12 28.13
C LYS A 255 -14.30 -6.36 28.35
N THR A 256 -13.66 -7.07 27.44
CA THR A 256 -12.23 -7.42 27.51
C THR A 256 -11.36 -6.16 27.45
N ALA A 257 -11.61 -5.30 26.47
CA ALA A 257 -10.93 -4.01 26.32
C ALA A 257 -11.02 -3.16 27.60
N ARG A 258 -12.23 -3.07 28.18
CA ARG A 258 -12.47 -2.29 29.38
C ARG A 258 -11.73 -2.84 30.60
N SER A 259 -11.65 -4.16 30.73
CA SER A 259 -10.86 -4.79 31.81
C SER A 259 -9.36 -4.57 31.66
N GLU A 260 -8.84 -4.49 30.43
CA GLU A 260 -7.41 -4.27 30.16
C GLU A 260 -6.98 -2.81 30.35
N LEU A 261 -7.84 -1.85 30.02
CA LEU A 261 -7.54 -0.42 30.13
C LEU A 261 -7.73 0.13 31.56
N SER A 262 -8.65 -0.45 32.36
CA SER A 262 -8.95 0.07 33.71
C SER A 262 -7.74 0.11 34.66
N PRO A 263 -6.88 -0.93 34.76
CA PRO A 263 -5.67 -0.88 35.58
C PRO A 263 -4.70 0.25 35.19
N GLN A 264 -4.67 0.61 33.91
CA GLN A 264 -3.77 1.64 33.40
C GLN A 264 -4.28 3.04 33.74
N ILE A 265 -5.61 3.23 33.72
CA ILE A 265 -6.24 4.45 34.20
C ILE A 265 -5.90 4.66 35.69
N ILE A 266 -5.91 3.59 36.49
CA ILE A 266 -5.49 3.64 37.90
C ILE A 266 -4.04 4.12 38.03
N ASP A 267 -3.12 3.52 37.27
CA ASP A 267 -1.70 3.86 37.30
C ASP A 267 -1.43 5.30 36.84
N ALA A 268 -2.10 5.76 35.78
CA ALA A 268 -2.01 7.13 35.28
C ALA A 268 -2.48 8.17 36.30
N LEU A 269 -3.58 7.88 37.01
CA LEU A 269 -4.09 8.71 38.09
C LEU A 269 -3.17 8.70 39.32
N ALA A 270 -2.61 7.55 39.69
CA ALA A 270 -1.71 7.43 40.83
C ALA A 270 -0.40 8.21 40.63
N LYS A 271 0.21 8.12 39.44
CA LYS A 271 1.47 8.81 39.09
C LYS A 271 1.36 10.33 39.04
N SER A 272 0.16 10.86 38.86
CA SER A 272 -0.05 12.30 38.75
C SER A 272 -0.27 13.00 40.09
N GLY A 273 -0.29 12.27 41.22
CA GLY A 273 -0.37 12.85 42.57
C GLY A 273 -1.73 13.46 42.94
N HIS A 274 -2.76 13.27 42.10
CA HIS A 274 -4.11 13.80 42.29
C HIS A 274 -5.08 12.69 42.70
N GLY A 275 -6.03 13.02 43.58
CA GLY A 275 -7.07 12.08 44.05
C GLY A 275 -8.11 11.73 42.98
N PRO A 276 -8.93 10.68 43.20
CA PRO A 276 -9.96 10.23 42.24
C PRO A 276 -11.01 11.29 41.88
N ASP A 277 -11.20 12.32 42.71
CA ASP A 277 -12.14 13.43 42.47
C ASP A 277 -11.68 14.42 41.40
N GLN A 278 -10.44 14.32 40.90
CA GLN A 278 -9.90 15.17 39.84
C GLN A 278 -9.75 14.46 38.49
N ALA A 279 -10.27 13.23 38.39
CA ALA A 279 -10.36 12.52 37.12
C ALA A 279 -11.54 13.05 36.29
N PRO A 280 -11.38 13.25 34.97
CA PRO A 280 -12.46 13.74 34.13
C PRO A 280 -13.61 12.73 34.04
N ASP A 281 -14.76 13.17 33.57
CA ASP A 281 -15.90 12.28 33.36
C ASP A 281 -15.70 11.31 32.20
N HIS A 282 -14.88 11.72 31.23
CA HIS A 282 -14.49 10.94 30.07
C HIS A 282 -13.10 11.36 29.59
N ILE A 283 -12.48 10.52 28.77
CA ILE A 283 -11.24 10.82 28.07
C ILE A 283 -11.54 10.77 26.58
N ASP A 284 -11.36 11.90 25.89
CA ASP A 284 -11.47 11.97 24.44
C ASP A 284 -10.16 11.58 23.77
N VAL A 285 -10.29 10.75 22.74
CA VAL A 285 -9.20 10.14 21.99
C VAL A 285 -9.44 10.39 20.50
N TYR A 286 -8.52 11.10 19.87
CA TYR A 286 -8.53 11.43 18.44
C TYR A 286 -7.31 10.80 17.79
N PHE A 287 -7.50 9.79 16.94
CA PHE A 287 -6.40 9.04 16.29
C PHE A 287 -5.27 8.63 17.26
N GLY A 288 -5.63 8.11 18.43
CA GLY A 288 -4.68 7.69 19.48
C GLY A 288 -4.08 8.81 20.32
N ARG A 289 -4.50 10.06 20.12
CA ARG A 289 -4.04 11.24 20.87
C ARG A 289 -5.13 11.75 21.80
N THR A 290 -4.72 12.39 22.89
CA THR A 290 -5.64 13.04 23.85
C THR A 290 -5.00 14.32 24.37
N ALA A 291 -5.81 15.30 24.76
CA ALA A 291 -5.34 16.55 25.36
C ALA A 291 -4.63 16.33 26.69
N ASP A 292 -5.18 15.43 27.50
CA ASP A 292 -4.67 15.14 28.82
C ASP A 292 -3.52 14.13 28.73
N LYS A 293 -2.30 14.66 28.82
CA LYS A 293 -1.06 13.89 28.70
C LYS A 293 -0.96 12.73 29.69
N ARG A 294 -1.70 12.76 30.81
CA ARG A 294 -1.74 11.66 31.78
C ARG A 294 -2.26 10.37 31.13
N PHE A 295 -3.19 10.50 30.18
CA PHE A 295 -3.87 9.37 29.56
C PHE A 295 -3.32 9.01 28.17
N ARG A 296 -2.14 9.52 27.80
CA ARG A 296 -1.56 9.31 26.47
C ARG A 296 -1.43 7.82 26.09
N GLN A 297 -0.86 7.00 26.97
CA GLN A 297 -0.69 5.56 26.69
C GLN A 297 -2.03 4.82 26.56
N ILE A 298 -3.06 5.29 27.28
CA ILE A 298 -4.41 4.73 27.23
C ILE A 298 -5.09 5.12 25.91
N ALA A 299 -4.90 6.36 25.45
CA ALA A 299 -5.39 6.84 24.18
C ALA A 299 -4.79 6.05 23.00
N GLU A 300 -3.47 5.84 23.02
CA GLU A 300 -2.73 5.05 22.02
C GLU A 300 -3.30 3.61 21.96
N ARG A 301 -3.39 2.93 23.11
CA ARG A 301 -3.92 1.56 23.19
C ARG A 301 -5.39 1.42 22.80
N ALA A 302 -6.24 2.39 23.19
CA ALA A 302 -7.64 2.37 22.82
C ALA A 302 -7.81 2.49 21.30
N PHE A 303 -7.01 3.35 20.66
CA PHE A 303 -7.00 3.50 19.21
C PHE A 303 -6.41 2.28 18.49
N ASP A 304 -5.43 1.59 19.06
CA ASP A 304 -4.90 0.35 18.48
C ASP A 304 -5.95 -0.76 18.41
N GLN A 305 -6.75 -0.86 19.48
CA GLN A 305 -7.76 -1.89 19.58
C GLN A 305 -8.98 -1.59 18.70
N PHE A 306 -9.48 -0.35 18.74
CA PHE A 306 -10.74 0.01 18.11
C PHE A 306 -10.59 0.89 16.87
N ARG A 307 -9.36 1.11 16.35
CA ARG A 307 -9.02 1.85 15.11
C ARG A 307 -10.14 2.76 14.61
N CYS A 308 -10.51 3.75 15.42
CA CYS A 308 -11.64 4.62 15.19
C CYS A 308 -11.16 6.07 15.31
N PRO A 309 -11.52 6.96 14.36
CA PRO A 309 -11.02 8.34 14.34
C PRO A 309 -11.27 9.11 15.64
N ILE A 310 -12.44 8.88 16.24
CA ILE A 310 -12.92 9.58 17.42
C ILE A 310 -13.42 8.52 18.40
N LEU A 311 -12.82 8.46 19.58
CA LEU A 311 -13.24 7.60 20.68
C LEU A 311 -13.44 8.45 21.94
N ARG A 312 -14.46 8.11 22.72
CA ARG A 312 -14.73 8.70 24.04
C ARG A 312 -14.80 7.59 25.08
N LEU A 313 -13.87 7.61 26.02
CA LEU A 313 -13.74 6.64 27.09
C LEU A 313 -14.47 7.17 28.34
N HIS A 314 -15.67 6.68 28.62
CA HIS A 314 -16.48 7.13 29.75
C HIS A 314 -16.06 6.46 31.05
N LEU A 315 -15.70 7.26 32.05
CA LEU A 315 -15.33 6.77 33.38
C LEU A 315 -16.56 6.65 34.27
N ASN A 316 -16.59 5.67 35.16
CA ASN A 316 -17.71 5.50 36.08
C ASN A 316 -17.82 6.71 37.04
N LYS A 317 -19.03 7.24 37.22
CA LYS A 317 -19.30 8.41 38.06
C LYS A 317 -18.96 8.20 39.54
N GLN A 318 -19.12 6.98 40.04
CA GLN A 318 -18.86 6.62 41.44
C GLN A 318 -17.41 6.19 41.68
N ASP A 319 -16.78 5.59 40.66
CA ASP A 319 -15.38 5.20 40.71
C ASP A 319 -14.71 5.53 39.37
N ARG A 320 -14.12 6.72 39.29
CA ARG A 320 -13.48 7.24 38.07
C ARG A 320 -12.29 6.40 37.60
N LYS A 321 -11.89 5.37 38.35
CA LYS A 321 -10.85 4.40 37.97
C LYS A 321 -11.36 3.34 37.00
N ILE A 322 -12.67 3.15 36.89
CA ILE A 322 -13.28 2.07 36.12
C ILE A 322 -13.82 2.62 34.80
N LEU A 323 -13.37 2.02 33.69
CA LEU A 323 -13.90 2.34 32.37
C LEU A 323 -15.31 1.74 32.21
N ARG A 324 -16.31 2.60 32.07
CA ARG A 324 -17.72 2.23 31.97
C ARG A 324 -18.14 1.89 30.55
N GLU A 325 -17.63 2.62 29.57
CA GLU A 325 -18.11 2.53 28.19
C GLU A 325 -17.10 3.16 27.24
N ILE A 326 -16.99 2.59 26.05
CA ILE A 326 -16.23 3.14 24.94
C ILE A 326 -17.25 3.53 23.87
N GLU A 327 -17.26 4.79 23.50
CA GLU A 327 -18.16 5.36 22.50
C GLU A 327 -17.36 5.90 21.32
N ALA A 328 -17.95 5.89 20.13
CA ALA A 328 -17.42 6.57 18.95
C ALA A 328 -18.33 7.76 18.58
N PRO A 329 -18.09 8.95 19.14
CA PRO A 329 -18.92 10.10 18.84
C PRO A 329 -18.71 10.60 17.41
N SER A 330 -19.73 11.27 16.86
CA SER A 330 -19.64 11.90 15.55
C SER A 330 -18.90 13.23 15.60
N LEU A 331 -18.42 13.68 14.44
CA LEU A 331 -17.76 14.98 14.31
C LEU A 331 -18.64 16.15 14.76
N GLY A 332 -19.97 16.03 14.59
CA GLY A 332 -20.93 17.05 15.00
C GLY A 332 -21.15 17.15 16.51
N GLN A 333 -20.67 16.18 17.29
CA GLN A 333 -20.75 16.18 18.75
C GLN A 333 -19.54 16.83 19.43
N LEU A 334 -18.55 17.27 18.65
CA LEU A 334 -17.38 17.99 19.18
C LEU A 334 -17.67 19.49 19.27
N ASP A 335 -17.38 20.09 20.43
CA ASP A 335 -17.32 21.53 20.59
C ASP A 335 -16.09 22.13 19.88
N ASP A 336 -15.98 23.46 19.86
CA ASP A 336 -14.90 24.15 19.12
C ASP A 336 -13.49 23.83 19.65
N SER A 337 -13.34 23.54 20.95
CA SER A 337 -12.05 23.17 21.55
C SER A 337 -11.65 21.75 21.12
N ASN A 338 -12.58 20.81 21.28
CA ASN A 338 -12.41 19.41 20.90
C ASN A 338 -12.21 19.24 19.39
N LEU A 339 -12.87 20.07 18.58
CA LEU A 339 -12.72 20.10 17.14
C LEU A 339 -11.31 20.53 16.71
N ALA A 340 -10.71 21.52 17.38
CA ALA A 340 -9.35 21.97 17.10
C ALA A 340 -8.32 20.88 17.45
N GLU A 341 -8.54 20.14 18.53
CA GLU A 341 -7.70 19.00 18.92
C GLU A 341 -7.83 17.83 17.93
N PHE A 342 -9.06 17.52 17.54
CA PHE A 342 -9.34 16.51 16.51
C PHE A 342 -8.67 16.88 15.19
N GLU A 343 -8.78 18.13 14.74
CA GLU A 343 -8.13 18.61 13.52
C GLU A 343 -6.60 18.43 13.59
N ALA A 344 -5.99 18.79 14.71
CA ALA A 344 -4.56 18.61 14.91
C ALA A 344 -4.14 17.12 14.86
N ALA A 345 -4.94 16.24 15.44
CA ALA A 345 -4.72 14.80 15.41
C ALA A 345 -4.90 14.22 13.99
N LEU A 346 -5.98 14.59 13.30
CA LEU A 346 -6.25 14.19 11.92
C LEU A 346 -5.12 14.63 10.97
N ARG A 347 -4.67 15.88 11.08
CA ARG A 347 -3.53 16.37 10.28
C ARG A 347 -2.24 15.62 10.58
N ALA A 348 -2.03 15.18 11.82
CA ALA A 348 -0.84 14.40 12.17
C ALA A 348 -0.94 12.98 11.61
N TYR A 349 -2.11 12.34 11.75
CA TYR A 349 -2.41 11.02 11.20
C TYR A 349 -2.25 10.97 9.68
N LEU A 350 -2.74 12.00 8.98
CA LEU A 350 -2.65 12.08 7.52
C LEU A 350 -1.23 12.33 7.01
N ARG A 351 -0.46 13.17 7.73
CA ARG A 351 0.93 13.50 7.35
C ARG A 351 1.89 12.33 7.53
N GLY A 352 1.59 11.40 8.42
CA GLY A 352 2.63 10.57 8.99
C GLY A 352 3.66 11.39 9.78
N ARG A 353 4.74 10.78 10.26
CA ARG A 353 5.80 11.46 11.01
C ARG A 353 6.62 12.43 10.15
N VAL A 354 6.12 13.64 9.89
CA VAL A 354 6.89 14.65 9.13
C VAL A 354 7.76 15.51 10.04
N ARG A 355 9.08 15.28 9.95
CA ARG A 355 10.15 16.22 10.27
C ARG A 355 10.17 17.34 9.21
N LYS A 356 10.39 18.60 9.62
CA LYS A 356 10.41 19.81 8.76
C LYS A 356 11.20 19.61 7.46
N GLN A 357 10.60 19.89 6.30
CA GLN A 357 11.34 20.27 5.09
C GLN A 357 10.50 21.08 4.09
N GLY A 358 11.19 21.96 3.35
CA GLY A 358 10.64 22.95 2.43
C GLY A 358 10.23 22.41 1.06
N ASN A 359 9.80 23.34 0.19
CA ASN A 359 9.22 23.14 -1.14
C ASN A 359 9.86 21.99 -1.96
N VAL A 360 9.23 20.83 -1.95
CA VAL A 360 9.47 19.72 -2.89
C VAL A 360 8.11 19.13 -3.26
N THR A 361 7.97 18.71 -4.52
CA THR A 361 6.85 17.92 -5.03
C THR A 361 6.50 16.78 -4.05
N PRO A 362 5.23 16.58 -3.67
CA PRO A 362 4.87 15.54 -2.70
C PRO A 362 5.25 14.15 -3.23
N PRO A 363 5.76 13.25 -2.37
CA PRO A 363 6.22 11.92 -2.79
C PRO A 363 5.04 11.08 -3.30
N THR A 364 5.30 10.21 -4.28
CA THR A 364 4.28 9.33 -4.87
C THR A 364 3.90 8.17 -3.95
N ALA A 365 4.74 7.84 -2.98
CA ALA A 365 4.50 6.81 -1.96
C ALA A 365 5.37 7.06 -0.72
N LEU A 366 4.91 6.59 0.44
CA LEU A 366 5.64 6.55 1.72
C LEU A 366 6.05 5.11 2.04
N VAL A 367 7.35 4.87 2.17
CA VAL A 367 7.91 3.55 2.50
C VAL A 367 8.39 3.55 3.95
N ALA A 368 7.89 2.63 4.76
CA ALA A 368 8.44 2.34 6.07
C ALA A 368 9.62 1.38 5.92
N ILE A 369 10.78 1.71 6.50
CA ILE A 369 11.91 0.79 6.63
C ILE A 369 12.07 0.48 8.11
N LEU A 370 11.63 -0.70 8.53
CA LEU A 370 11.77 -1.15 9.92
C LEU A 370 13.21 -1.54 10.20
N HIS A 371 13.81 -0.98 11.25
CA HIS A 371 15.13 -1.32 11.72
C HIS A 371 15.23 -1.18 13.24
N ASP A 372 16.19 -1.88 13.85
CA ASP A 372 16.60 -1.66 15.23
C ASP A 372 17.97 -0.96 15.25
N PRO A 373 18.06 0.31 15.72
CA PRO A 373 19.34 1.02 15.84
C PRO A 373 20.33 0.36 16.81
N ASP A 374 19.85 -0.47 17.73
CA ASP A 374 20.64 -1.11 18.79
C ASP A 374 21.02 -2.56 18.44
N GLU A 375 20.60 -3.07 17.27
CA GLU A 375 20.95 -4.41 16.78
C GLU A 375 22.43 -4.50 16.42
N VAL A 376 23.09 -5.57 16.90
CA VAL A 376 24.54 -5.75 16.74
C VAL A 376 24.92 -6.24 15.34
N LEU A 377 24.09 -7.10 14.77
CA LEU A 377 24.27 -7.70 13.44
C LEU A 377 23.01 -7.48 12.60
N PRO A 378 22.71 -6.21 12.25
CA PRO A 378 21.55 -5.94 11.43
C PRO A 378 21.77 -6.50 10.02
N PRO A 379 20.70 -6.84 9.30
CA PRO A 379 20.79 -7.29 7.91
C PRO A 379 21.26 -6.17 6.96
N SER A 380 21.18 -4.90 7.40
CA SER A 380 21.77 -3.77 6.68
C SER A 380 22.44 -2.80 7.65
N ASP A 381 23.67 -2.42 7.34
CA ASP A 381 24.39 -1.36 8.02
C ASP A 381 23.76 0.03 7.82
N LYS A 382 24.30 1.01 8.53
CA LYS A 382 23.81 2.40 8.51
C LYS A 382 23.91 3.08 7.14
N GLU A 383 24.94 2.77 6.36
CA GLU A 383 25.15 3.34 5.03
C GLU A 383 24.19 2.70 4.02
N ALA A 384 23.98 1.39 4.07
CA ALA A 384 22.97 0.67 3.32
C ALA A 384 21.55 1.20 3.61
N LEU A 385 21.21 1.45 4.88
CA LEU A 385 19.93 2.08 5.25
C LEU A 385 19.79 3.49 4.64
N ALA A 386 20.87 4.28 4.60
CA ALA A 386 20.86 5.57 3.92
C ALA A 386 20.69 5.43 2.40
N ASN A 387 21.31 4.42 1.79
CA ASN A 387 21.16 4.10 0.37
C ASN A 387 19.74 3.65 0.03
N PHE A 388 19.06 2.87 0.88
CA PHE A 388 17.63 2.57 0.69
C PHE A 388 16.76 3.83 0.72
N VAL A 389 17.04 4.76 1.64
CA VAL A 389 16.32 6.04 1.71
C VAL A 389 16.56 6.89 0.46
N GLN A 390 17.81 6.96 -0.01
CA GLN A 390 18.15 7.65 -1.25
C GLN A 390 17.51 6.98 -2.47
N ALA A 391 17.51 5.65 -2.55
CA ALA A 391 16.89 4.90 -3.63
C ALA A 391 15.37 5.15 -3.72
N ALA A 392 14.68 5.26 -2.58
CA ALA A 392 13.28 5.67 -2.56
C ALA A 392 13.09 7.09 -3.12
N SER A 393 13.95 8.03 -2.73
CA SER A 393 13.94 9.40 -3.25
C SER A 393 14.18 9.46 -4.76
N ASP A 394 15.14 8.68 -5.28
CA ASP A 394 15.45 8.59 -6.71
C ASP A 394 14.24 8.09 -7.53
N LEU A 395 13.41 7.25 -6.92
CA LEU A 395 12.21 6.67 -7.52
C LEU A 395 10.93 7.53 -7.27
N GLY A 396 11.08 8.72 -6.71
CA GLY A 396 9.96 9.64 -6.43
C GLY A 396 9.12 9.29 -5.20
N ALA A 397 9.53 8.29 -4.43
CA ALA A 397 8.95 7.94 -3.14
C ALA A 397 9.71 8.62 -2.00
N LYS A 398 9.18 8.52 -0.78
CA LYS A 398 9.89 8.92 0.44
C LYS A 398 9.95 7.72 1.36
N ALA A 399 11.14 7.39 1.84
CA ALA A 399 11.31 6.37 2.87
C ALA A 399 11.56 7.00 4.23
N GLU A 400 11.02 6.39 5.28
CA GLU A 400 11.31 6.74 6.67
C GLU A 400 11.78 5.50 7.42
N LEU A 401 12.87 5.66 8.17
CA LEU A 401 13.33 4.66 9.11
C LEU A 401 12.39 4.64 10.32
N ILE A 402 11.83 3.47 10.62
CA ILE A 402 10.91 3.25 11.75
C ILE A 402 11.45 2.14 12.66
N THR A 403 10.98 2.12 13.90
CA THR A 403 11.38 1.15 14.94
C THR A 403 10.17 0.39 15.47
N ALA A 404 10.40 -0.59 16.37
CA ALA A 404 9.34 -1.33 17.05
C ALA A 404 8.25 -0.45 17.71
N LYS A 405 8.59 0.77 18.13
CA LYS A 405 7.67 1.74 18.76
C LYS A 405 6.63 2.31 17.78
N ASP A 406 6.83 2.08 16.49
CA ASP A 406 6.10 2.76 15.43
C ASP A 406 5.03 1.86 14.82
N PHE A 407 4.81 0.69 15.43
CA PHE A 407 3.84 -0.31 15.01
C PHE A 407 2.45 0.28 14.77
N HIS A 408 2.04 1.19 15.63
CA HIS A 408 0.73 1.87 15.58
C HIS A 408 0.56 2.81 14.37
N HIS A 409 1.70 3.30 13.85
CA HIS A 409 1.79 4.22 12.72
C HIS A 409 1.96 3.51 11.38
N LEU A 410 2.05 2.17 11.34
CA LEU A 410 2.30 1.43 10.10
C LEU A 410 1.29 1.75 8.99
N SER A 411 0.02 1.99 9.32
CA SER A 411 -1.04 2.40 8.38
C SER A 411 -0.83 3.75 7.70
N GLU A 412 0.09 4.57 8.22
CA GLU A 412 0.44 5.86 7.62
C GLU A 412 1.32 5.66 6.36
N PHE A 413 1.90 4.47 6.18
CA PHE A 413 2.79 4.11 5.08
C PHE A 413 2.07 3.32 3.98
N ASP A 414 2.59 3.47 2.76
CA ASP A 414 2.09 2.80 1.58
C ASP A 414 2.70 1.41 1.41
N ALA A 415 3.95 1.21 1.86
CA ALA A 415 4.69 -0.05 1.80
C ALA A 415 5.63 -0.23 3.01
N LEU A 416 6.02 -1.48 3.29
CA LEU A 416 6.93 -1.87 4.37
C LEU A 416 8.12 -2.67 3.82
N LEU A 417 9.33 -2.27 4.20
CA LEU A 417 10.57 -3.03 4.07
C LEU A 417 11.08 -3.33 5.49
N ILE A 418 11.38 -4.59 5.80
CA ILE A 418 11.98 -4.95 7.08
C ILE A 418 13.49 -5.08 6.87
N ARG A 419 14.31 -4.35 7.61
CA ARG A 419 15.78 -4.47 7.65
C ARG A 419 16.22 -4.65 9.11
N GLU A 420 15.55 -5.57 9.78
CA GLU A 420 15.80 -6.03 11.14
C GLU A 420 15.60 -7.55 11.15
N THR A 421 16.36 -8.27 11.98
CA THR A 421 16.25 -9.74 12.05
C THR A 421 14.81 -10.23 12.20
N THR A 422 14.40 -11.10 11.28
CA THR A 422 13.08 -11.70 11.24
C THR A 422 13.00 -12.92 12.17
N ALA A 423 11.96 -12.98 12.99
CA ALA A 423 11.67 -14.12 13.87
C ALA A 423 10.18 -14.20 14.22
N LEU A 424 9.64 -15.41 14.33
CA LEU A 424 8.19 -15.66 14.48
C LEU A 424 7.61 -15.18 15.82
N ASP A 425 8.42 -15.12 16.87
CA ASP A 425 8.07 -14.63 18.21
C ASP A 425 8.45 -13.15 18.42
N HIS A 426 8.84 -12.45 17.35
CA HIS A 426 9.37 -11.09 17.40
C HIS A 426 8.40 -10.01 16.87
N HIS A 427 8.67 -8.72 17.07
CA HIS A 427 7.82 -7.66 16.48
C HIS A 427 7.90 -7.61 14.97
N THR A 428 9.02 -7.99 14.36
CA THR A 428 9.16 -8.05 12.89
C THR A 428 8.05 -8.88 12.24
N TYR A 429 7.72 -10.05 12.81
CA TYR A 429 6.59 -10.88 12.35
C TYR A 429 5.22 -10.23 12.57
N ARG A 430 5.05 -9.49 13.68
CA ARG A 430 3.82 -8.73 13.94
C ARG A 430 3.63 -7.60 12.93
N PHE A 431 4.69 -6.90 12.56
CA PHE A 431 4.69 -5.87 11.51
C PHE A 431 4.30 -6.46 10.16
N ALA A 432 4.94 -7.56 9.74
CA ALA A 432 4.62 -8.26 8.49
C ALA A 432 3.14 -8.70 8.46
N LYS A 433 2.63 -9.29 9.54
CA LYS A 433 1.21 -9.68 9.65
C LYS A 433 0.26 -8.49 9.57
N ARG A 434 0.59 -7.38 10.24
CA ARG A 434 -0.23 -6.18 10.20
C ARG A 434 -0.23 -5.57 8.80
N ALA A 435 0.92 -5.53 8.13
CA ALA A 435 1.04 -5.03 6.77
C ALA A 435 0.13 -5.82 5.82
N VAL A 436 0.22 -7.15 5.82
CA VAL A 436 -0.66 -8.00 4.98
C VAL A 436 -2.14 -7.80 5.33
N LYS A 437 -2.49 -7.75 6.62
CA LYS A 437 -3.89 -7.52 7.05
C LYS A 437 -4.43 -6.17 6.52
N GLU A 438 -3.61 -5.13 6.52
CA GLU A 438 -3.99 -3.78 6.06
C GLU A 438 -3.79 -3.57 4.54
N GLY A 439 -3.39 -4.60 3.79
CA GLY A 439 -3.09 -4.46 2.36
C GLY A 439 -1.89 -3.55 2.07
N ILE A 440 -0.95 -3.45 3.00
CA ILE A 440 0.36 -2.80 2.84
C ILE A 440 1.30 -3.83 2.22
N PRO A 441 1.81 -3.59 0.99
CA PRO A 441 2.85 -4.42 0.41
C PRO A 441 4.06 -4.49 1.34
N VAL A 442 4.51 -5.71 1.59
CA VAL A 442 5.72 -6.03 2.35
C VAL A 442 6.53 -7.03 1.54
N ILE A 443 7.86 -6.83 1.46
CA ILE A 443 8.76 -7.78 0.81
C ILE A 443 8.93 -9.03 1.69
N ASP A 444 9.17 -8.81 2.98
CA ASP A 444 9.41 -9.83 4.00
C ASP A 444 8.06 -10.31 4.59
N ASP A 445 7.26 -10.98 3.76
CA ASP A 445 5.90 -11.37 4.13
C ASP A 445 5.85 -12.52 5.17
N PRO A 446 4.75 -12.64 5.95
CA PRO A 446 4.64 -13.64 7.01
C PRO A 446 4.79 -15.11 6.55
N ASP A 447 4.40 -15.44 5.32
CA ASP A 447 4.54 -16.80 4.80
C ASP A 447 6.00 -17.06 4.45
N SER A 448 6.69 -16.10 3.81
CA SER A 448 8.14 -16.17 3.57
C SER A 448 8.93 -16.35 4.87
N MET A 449 8.64 -15.53 5.89
CA MET A 449 9.27 -15.65 7.21
C MET A 449 9.10 -17.05 7.79
N LEU A 450 7.86 -17.57 7.82
CA LEU A 450 7.56 -18.90 8.35
C LEU A 450 8.31 -20.02 7.62
N ARG A 451 8.37 -19.94 6.28
CA ARG A 451 9.02 -20.96 5.44
C ARG A 451 10.55 -20.94 5.57
N CYS A 452 11.14 -19.76 5.68
CA CYS A 452 12.60 -19.58 5.75
C CYS A 452 13.16 -19.84 7.15
N THR A 453 12.49 -19.38 8.21
CA THR A 453 12.99 -19.56 9.59
C THR A 453 12.91 -21.00 10.07
N ASN A 454 12.02 -21.81 9.50
CA ASN A 454 11.79 -23.18 9.92
C ASN A 454 12.63 -24.17 9.10
N LYS A 455 13.73 -24.65 9.69
CA LYS A 455 14.71 -25.53 9.03
C LYS A 455 14.15 -26.91 8.69
N VAL A 456 13.14 -27.37 9.43
CA VAL A 456 12.40 -28.60 9.15
C VAL A 456 11.57 -28.44 7.88
N TYR A 457 10.82 -27.34 7.78
CA TYR A 457 10.01 -27.02 6.63
C TYR A 457 10.87 -26.90 5.38
N LEU A 458 11.96 -26.14 5.45
CA LEU A 458 12.89 -25.95 4.34
C LEU A 458 13.48 -27.28 3.87
N ALA A 459 14.01 -28.11 4.77
CA ALA A 459 14.61 -29.40 4.42
C ALA A 459 13.61 -30.32 3.70
N GLU A 460 12.38 -30.41 4.19
CA GLU A 460 11.33 -31.23 3.59
C GLU A 460 10.87 -30.69 2.23
N LEU A 461 10.83 -29.37 2.08
CA LEU A 461 10.45 -28.70 0.84
C LEU A 461 11.49 -28.93 -0.26
N LEU A 462 12.78 -28.78 0.07
CA LEU A 462 13.89 -29.05 -0.85
C LEU A 462 13.90 -30.52 -1.29
N ARG A 463 13.72 -31.46 -0.34
CA ARG A 463 13.64 -32.90 -0.61
C ARG A 463 12.47 -33.25 -1.54
N THR A 464 11.29 -32.71 -1.27
CA THR A 464 10.07 -32.96 -2.06
C THR A 464 10.23 -32.50 -3.51
N HIS A 465 10.86 -31.34 -3.70
CA HIS A 465 11.08 -30.75 -5.03
C HIS A 465 12.41 -31.17 -5.67
N ARG A 466 13.15 -32.09 -5.04
CA ARG A 466 14.44 -32.61 -5.50
C ARG A 466 15.48 -31.51 -5.75
N ILE A 467 15.45 -30.46 -4.93
CA ILE A 467 16.50 -29.45 -4.91
C ILE A 467 17.71 -30.04 -4.17
N PRO A 468 18.92 -30.00 -4.76
CA PRO A 468 20.13 -30.50 -4.10
C PRO A 468 20.37 -29.82 -2.76
N ALA A 469 20.48 -30.61 -1.70
CA ALA A 469 20.79 -30.17 -0.34
C ALA A 469 21.52 -31.31 0.39
N PRO A 470 22.33 -31.02 1.42
CA PRO A 470 22.97 -32.06 2.21
C PRO A 470 21.91 -32.96 2.85
N LYS A 471 22.20 -34.25 2.99
CA LYS A 471 21.26 -35.18 3.64
C LYS A 471 20.92 -34.64 5.03
N SER A 472 19.64 -34.62 5.35
CA SER A 472 19.14 -34.13 6.63
C SER A 472 18.01 -35.01 7.14
N ALA A 473 17.88 -35.08 8.46
CA ALA A 473 16.80 -35.81 9.12
C ALA A 473 16.39 -35.15 10.43
N ILE A 474 15.13 -35.37 10.78
CA ILE A 474 14.52 -34.85 12.00
C ILE A 474 14.40 -36.00 12.99
N PHE A 475 14.76 -35.74 14.25
CA PHE A 475 14.70 -36.76 15.30
C PHE A 475 14.35 -36.15 16.66
N ASP A 476 13.79 -36.99 17.52
CA ASP A 476 13.49 -36.68 18.91
C ASP A 476 14.55 -37.28 19.86
N LYS A 477 14.43 -36.97 21.14
CA LYS A 477 15.35 -37.44 22.19
C LYS A 477 15.46 -38.96 22.29
N ARG A 478 14.47 -39.74 21.85
CA ARG A 478 14.47 -41.21 21.92
C ARG A 478 15.24 -41.83 20.77
N ARG A 479 15.43 -41.09 19.67
CA ARG A 479 16.03 -41.59 18.42
C ARG A 479 17.49 -41.17 18.20
N ILE A 480 18.17 -40.63 19.23
CA ILE A 480 19.57 -40.19 19.14
C ILE A 480 20.51 -41.32 18.69
N ALA A 481 20.39 -42.51 19.28
CA ALA A 481 21.25 -43.64 18.92
C ALA A 481 20.97 -44.16 17.50
N GLU A 482 19.70 -44.19 17.10
CA GLU A 482 19.28 -44.59 15.76
C GLU A 482 19.83 -43.62 14.71
N ILE A 483 19.70 -42.31 14.94
CA ILE A 483 20.13 -41.30 13.98
C ILE A 483 21.66 -41.27 13.83
N GLY A 484 22.40 -41.51 14.93
CA GLY A 484 23.85 -41.61 14.91
C GLY A 484 24.40 -42.76 14.05
N GLN A 485 23.60 -43.79 13.77
CA GLN A 485 23.97 -44.88 12.85
C GLN A 485 23.66 -44.55 11.38
N GLN A 486 22.77 -43.57 11.12
CA GLN A 486 22.31 -43.22 9.77
C GLN A 486 23.15 -42.10 9.11
N PHE A 487 23.99 -41.42 9.89
CA PHE A 487 24.78 -40.27 9.46
C PHE A 487 26.28 -40.51 9.64
N SER A 488 27.06 -39.99 8.70
CA SER A 488 28.52 -39.93 8.82
C SER A 488 28.93 -38.68 9.61
N PHE A 489 30.12 -38.73 10.21
CA PHE A 489 30.67 -37.63 11.01
C PHE A 489 31.89 -37.00 10.34
N PRO A 490 32.09 -35.68 10.43
CA PRO A 490 31.28 -34.74 11.22
C PRO A 490 29.89 -34.48 10.62
N SER A 491 28.94 -34.09 11.47
CA SER A 491 27.59 -33.69 11.09
C SER A 491 27.23 -32.39 11.84
N VAL A 492 26.20 -31.69 11.39
CA VAL A 492 25.71 -30.45 11.98
C VAL A 492 24.34 -30.68 12.61
N LEU A 493 24.21 -30.36 13.89
CA LEU A 493 22.94 -30.30 14.60
C LEU A 493 22.38 -28.89 14.56
N LYS A 494 21.08 -28.76 14.30
CA LYS A 494 20.34 -27.50 14.27
C LYS A 494 19.02 -27.61 15.03
N VAL A 495 18.63 -26.55 15.72
CA VAL A 495 17.26 -26.38 16.24
C VAL A 495 16.32 -26.03 15.07
N PRO A 496 15.08 -26.57 15.02
CA PRO A 496 14.13 -26.29 13.94
C PRO A 496 13.78 -24.82 13.72
N ASP A 497 13.54 -24.08 14.81
CA ASP A 497 13.26 -22.64 14.78
C ASP A 497 14.48 -21.87 15.30
N GLY A 498 15.08 -21.02 14.46
CA GLY A 498 16.17 -20.14 14.87
C GLY A 498 16.86 -19.41 13.72
N CYS A 499 17.41 -18.23 14.02
CA CYS A 499 18.13 -17.35 13.09
C CYS A 499 19.60 -17.17 13.53
N PHE A 500 20.48 -16.73 12.62
CA PHE A 500 21.89 -16.34 12.90
C PHE A 500 22.75 -17.40 13.61
N SER A 501 22.74 -18.65 13.14
CA SER A 501 23.58 -19.74 13.67
C SER A 501 23.42 -20.07 15.17
N ARG A 502 22.52 -19.41 15.90
CA ARG A 502 22.19 -19.74 17.29
C ARG A 502 21.47 -21.10 17.32
N GLY A 503 22.01 -22.04 18.09
CA GLY A 503 21.50 -23.41 18.12
C GLY A 503 22.01 -24.30 16.97
N VAL A 504 23.15 -23.95 16.36
CA VAL A 504 23.86 -24.80 15.41
C VAL A 504 25.15 -25.34 16.04
N ARG A 505 25.38 -26.65 16.02
CA ARG A 505 26.55 -27.29 16.65
C ARG A 505 27.12 -28.40 15.76
N LYS A 506 28.44 -28.39 15.56
CA LYS A 506 29.15 -29.45 14.82
C LYS A 506 29.46 -30.63 15.73
N VAL A 507 28.96 -31.81 15.39
CA VAL A 507 29.20 -33.08 16.10
C VAL A 507 30.21 -33.92 15.33
N LYS A 508 31.11 -34.59 16.05
CA LYS A 508 32.30 -35.26 15.48
C LYS A 508 32.28 -36.78 15.60
N SER A 509 31.42 -37.32 16.45
CA SER A 509 31.25 -38.76 16.67
C SER A 509 29.84 -39.05 17.22
N PRO A 510 29.39 -40.31 17.22
CA PRO A 510 28.13 -40.70 17.85
C PRO A 510 28.03 -40.33 19.35
N GLU A 511 29.13 -40.41 20.08
CA GLU A 511 29.19 -40.06 21.51
C GLU A 511 29.01 -38.55 21.69
N HIS A 512 29.73 -37.75 20.89
CA HIS A 512 29.61 -36.29 20.91
C HIS A 512 28.22 -35.84 20.45
N LEU A 513 27.59 -36.56 19.50
CA LEU A 513 26.20 -36.35 19.12
C LEU A 513 25.26 -36.52 20.32
N ASN A 514 25.43 -37.59 21.10
CA ASN A 514 24.58 -37.84 22.25
C ASN A 514 24.72 -36.75 23.33
N GLU A 515 25.94 -36.30 23.61
CA GLU A 515 26.20 -35.21 24.55
C GLU A 515 25.53 -33.90 24.11
N VAL A 516 25.81 -33.46 22.88
CA VAL A 516 25.31 -32.18 22.35
C VAL A 516 23.80 -32.20 22.16
N ALA A 517 23.23 -33.28 21.60
CA ALA A 517 21.79 -33.41 21.42
C ALA A 517 21.07 -33.39 22.76
N THR A 518 21.59 -34.09 23.78
CA THR A 518 20.98 -34.10 25.12
C THR A 518 20.94 -32.70 25.75
N GLU A 519 21.96 -31.88 25.50
CA GLU A 519 21.98 -30.48 25.92
C GLU A 519 20.93 -29.66 25.16
N MET A 520 20.89 -29.77 23.84
CA MET A 520 19.97 -28.98 22.98
C MET A 520 18.50 -29.33 23.22
N PHE A 521 18.17 -30.60 23.49
CA PHE A 521 16.81 -31.04 23.84
C PHE A 521 16.28 -30.49 25.17
N LYS A 522 17.09 -29.77 25.97
CA LYS A 522 16.58 -29.04 27.14
C LYS A 522 15.65 -27.89 26.73
N ASN A 523 15.86 -27.33 25.54
CA ASN A 523 15.18 -26.13 25.04
C ASN A 523 14.43 -26.37 23.72
N SER A 524 14.36 -27.61 23.23
CA SER A 524 13.65 -27.97 22.00
C SER A 524 13.13 -29.41 22.06
N GLU A 525 12.00 -29.70 21.42
CA GLU A 525 11.45 -31.07 21.36
C GLU A 525 12.03 -31.90 20.21
N LEU A 526 12.47 -31.24 19.13
CA LEU A 526 12.96 -31.85 17.91
C LEU A 526 14.29 -31.22 17.52
N LEU A 527 15.17 -32.01 16.91
CA LEU A 527 16.41 -31.52 16.31
C LEU A 527 16.53 -31.97 14.86
N VAL A 528 17.27 -31.20 14.08
CA VAL A 528 17.66 -31.55 12.71
C VAL A 528 19.14 -31.91 12.73
N ILE A 529 19.48 -33.09 12.21
CA ILE A 529 20.86 -33.44 11.85
C ILE A 529 21.02 -33.26 10.34
N GLN A 530 22.15 -32.70 9.92
CA GLN A 530 22.52 -32.48 8.53
C GLN A 530 23.96 -32.90 8.30
N GLU A 531 24.26 -33.54 7.17
CA GLU A 531 25.64 -33.86 6.79
C GLU A 531 26.51 -32.60 6.72
N TYR A 532 27.73 -32.70 7.23
CA TYR A 532 28.70 -31.63 7.11
C TYR A 532 29.31 -31.64 5.71
N VAL A 533 29.22 -30.51 5.03
CA VAL A 533 29.85 -30.29 3.73
C VAL A 533 30.96 -29.25 3.91
N GLU A 534 32.19 -29.67 3.65
CA GLU A 534 33.38 -28.82 3.74
C GLU A 534 33.57 -28.01 2.47
N THR A 535 33.74 -26.70 2.62
CA THR A 535 33.95 -25.74 1.54
C THR A 535 34.94 -24.65 1.99
N THR A 536 35.65 -24.06 1.03
CA THR A 536 36.57 -22.95 1.29
C THR A 536 35.84 -21.61 1.45
N PHE A 537 34.65 -21.51 0.88
CA PHE A 537 33.75 -20.37 0.97
C PHE A 537 32.33 -20.86 0.70
N ASP A 538 31.34 -20.04 1.05
CA ASP A 538 29.94 -20.29 0.74
C ASP A 538 29.42 -19.21 -0.21
N TRP A 539 28.65 -19.63 -1.21
CA TRP A 539 27.95 -18.70 -2.08
C TRP A 539 26.69 -18.21 -1.37
N ARG A 540 26.40 -16.93 -1.52
CA ARG A 540 25.08 -16.35 -1.27
C ARG A 540 24.58 -15.72 -2.54
N ILE A 541 23.44 -16.19 -3.01
CA ILE A 541 22.76 -15.60 -4.15
C ILE A 541 21.58 -14.79 -3.63
N GLY A 542 21.64 -13.48 -3.81
CA GLY A 542 20.52 -12.59 -3.55
C GLY A 542 19.48 -12.72 -4.65
N VAL A 543 18.23 -13.01 -4.29
CA VAL A 543 17.12 -13.22 -5.21
C VAL A 543 15.99 -12.26 -4.87
N LEU A 544 15.45 -11.54 -5.84
CA LEU A 544 14.33 -10.62 -5.69
C LEU A 544 13.30 -10.91 -6.77
N GLY A 545 12.05 -11.18 -6.37
CA GLY A 545 10.98 -11.42 -7.35
C GLY A 545 11.23 -12.60 -8.30
N GLY A 546 12.09 -13.55 -7.91
CA GLY A 546 12.49 -14.69 -8.74
C GLY A 546 13.67 -14.43 -9.68
N GLU A 547 14.34 -13.28 -9.58
CA GLU A 547 15.56 -12.94 -10.33
C GLU A 547 16.76 -12.79 -9.39
N ALA A 548 17.94 -13.24 -9.80
CA ALA A 548 19.17 -13.06 -9.03
C ALA A 548 19.69 -11.63 -9.20
N ILE A 549 19.99 -10.97 -8.09
CA ILE A 549 20.39 -9.55 -8.05
C ILE A 549 21.81 -9.33 -7.53
N PHE A 550 22.40 -10.28 -6.82
CA PHE A 550 23.83 -10.29 -6.49
C PHE A 550 24.31 -11.72 -6.23
N ALA A 551 25.62 -11.93 -6.37
CA ALA A 551 26.29 -13.19 -6.04
C ALA A 551 27.55 -12.89 -5.20
N SER A 552 27.58 -13.35 -3.96
CA SER A 552 28.68 -13.10 -3.03
C SER A 552 29.28 -14.41 -2.54
N ARG A 553 30.60 -14.44 -2.41
CA ARG A 553 31.35 -15.50 -1.74
C ARG A 553 31.72 -15.00 -0.36
N TYR A 554 31.32 -15.73 0.67
CA TYR A 554 31.78 -15.47 2.02
C TYR A 554 32.78 -16.53 2.45
N PHE A 555 33.93 -16.08 2.92
CA PHE A 555 34.98 -16.95 3.41
C PHE A 555 34.73 -17.29 4.88
N MET A 556 35.26 -18.43 5.32
CA MET A 556 35.13 -18.85 6.72
C MET A 556 35.97 -17.93 7.63
N ALA A 557 35.51 -17.69 8.86
CA ALA A 557 36.31 -16.92 9.83
C ALA A 557 37.62 -17.67 10.16
N PRO A 558 38.72 -16.95 10.47
CA PRO A 558 40.01 -17.57 10.73
C PRO A 558 39.95 -18.69 11.78
N GLY A 559 40.32 -19.91 11.39
CA GLY A 559 40.29 -21.08 12.28
C GLY A 559 38.89 -21.59 12.65
N HIS A 560 37.83 -21.10 11.99
CA HIS A 560 36.45 -21.47 12.22
C HIS A 560 35.81 -22.11 10.98
N TRP A 561 34.72 -22.85 11.16
CA TRP A 561 34.02 -23.58 10.09
C TRP A 561 32.76 -22.87 9.59
N GLN A 562 32.46 -21.69 10.15
CA GLN A 562 31.36 -20.80 9.76
C GLN A 562 31.95 -19.44 9.38
N ILE A 563 31.19 -18.68 8.58
CA ILE A 563 31.54 -17.33 8.14
C ILE A 563 31.67 -16.36 9.32
N VAL A 564 30.84 -16.54 10.36
CA VAL A 564 30.86 -15.74 11.59
C VAL A 564 31.19 -16.64 12.78
N LYS A 565 32.16 -16.23 13.58
CA LYS A 565 32.49 -16.84 14.87
C LYS A 565 32.01 -15.90 15.99
N HIS A 566 31.04 -16.36 16.77
CA HIS A 566 30.58 -15.63 17.95
C HIS A 566 31.47 -15.98 19.15
N GLU A 567 31.90 -14.97 19.90
CA GLU A 567 32.57 -15.15 21.19
C GLU A 567 31.53 -15.32 22.31
N ASP A 568 31.94 -15.93 23.43
CA ASP A 568 31.04 -16.31 24.54
C ASP A 568 30.35 -15.11 25.25
N ASP A 569 30.80 -13.88 24.99
CA ASP A 569 30.22 -12.64 25.55
C ASP A 569 28.92 -12.21 24.85
N GLY A 570 28.57 -12.85 23.72
CA GLY A 570 27.38 -12.57 22.92
C GLY A 570 27.37 -11.20 22.24
N LYS A 571 28.49 -10.47 22.24
CA LYS A 571 28.65 -9.11 21.69
C LYS A 571 29.79 -8.99 20.69
N SER A 572 30.87 -9.74 20.88
CA SER A 572 32.01 -9.76 19.96
C SER A 572 31.89 -10.93 19.00
N PHE A 573 32.25 -10.68 17.75
CA PHE A 573 32.25 -11.66 16.68
C PHE A 573 33.41 -11.40 15.71
N GLU A 574 33.88 -12.45 15.05
CA GLU A 574 34.90 -12.40 14.01
C GLU A 574 34.32 -12.97 12.72
N GLU A 575 34.40 -12.21 11.62
CA GLU A 575 33.88 -12.61 10.31
C GLU A 575 35.01 -12.91 9.34
N GLY A 576 34.77 -13.85 8.42
CA GLY A 576 35.65 -14.06 7.28
C GLY A 576 35.56 -12.92 6.26
N GLY A 577 36.45 -12.93 5.28
CA GLY A 577 36.37 -12.00 4.16
C GLY A 577 35.15 -12.27 3.26
N PHE A 578 34.94 -11.40 2.28
CA PHE A 578 33.92 -11.58 1.26
C PHE A 578 34.45 -11.18 -0.12
N GLU A 579 33.76 -11.64 -1.16
CA GLU A 579 33.96 -11.21 -2.54
C GLU A 579 32.64 -11.25 -3.29
N THR A 580 32.21 -10.11 -3.84
CA THR A 580 30.97 -10.01 -4.62
C THR A 580 31.28 -9.91 -6.10
N LEU A 581 30.57 -10.70 -6.90
CA LEU A 581 30.77 -10.85 -8.34
C LEU A 581 29.49 -10.48 -9.10
N PRO A 582 29.61 -10.04 -10.37
CA PRO A 582 28.46 -10.01 -11.27
C PRO A 582 27.77 -11.37 -11.30
N VAL A 583 26.43 -11.39 -11.32
CA VAL A 583 25.65 -12.64 -11.27
C VAL A 583 25.96 -13.52 -12.48
N GLU A 584 26.24 -12.92 -13.62
CA GLU A 584 26.65 -13.58 -14.86
C GLU A 584 28.02 -14.28 -14.78
N ASP A 585 28.88 -13.87 -13.84
CA ASP A 585 30.20 -14.46 -13.62
C ASP A 585 30.16 -15.61 -12.58
N ALA A 586 29.06 -15.73 -11.83
CA ALA A 586 28.85 -16.85 -10.92
C ALA A 586 28.50 -18.13 -11.70
N PRO A 587 28.89 -19.33 -11.21
CA PRO A 587 28.56 -20.59 -11.88
C PRO A 587 27.04 -20.73 -12.11
N ALA A 588 26.64 -21.03 -13.35
CA ALA A 588 25.23 -21.05 -13.75
C ALA A 588 24.40 -22.11 -13.00
N ASP A 589 25.02 -23.21 -12.61
CA ASP A 589 24.41 -24.26 -11.79
C ASP A 589 24.15 -23.80 -10.35
N ILE A 590 25.08 -23.03 -9.75
CA ILE A 590 24.89 -22.37 -8.43
C ILE A 590 23.70 -21.42 -8.49
N VAL A 591 23.67 -20.51 -9.46
CA VAL A 591 22.59 -19.50 -9.60
C VAL A 591 21.25 -20.17 -9.87
N SER A 592 21.18 -21.12 -10.80
CA SER A 592 19.93 -21.81 -11.12
C SER A 592 19.39 -22.65 -9.96
N THR A 593 20.27 -23.28 -9.17
CA THR A 593 19.90 -24.02 -7.96
C THR A 593 19.36 -23.09 -6.87
N ALA A 594 20.00 -21.93 -6.68
CA ALA A 594 19.52 -20.90 -5.75
C ALA A 594 18.14 -20.36 -6.16
N LEU A 595 17.94 -20.02 -7.44
CA LEU A 595 16.65 -19.56 -7.96
C LEU A 595 15.56 -20.62 -7.80
N ALA A 596 15.88 -21.89 -8.01
CA ALA A 596 14.93 -22.99 -7.81
C ALA A 596 14.49 -23.11 -6.35
N ALA A 597 15.41 -22.92 -5.38
CA ALA A 597 15.07 -22.92 -3.96
C ALA A 597 14.23 -21.69 -3.56
N ALA A 598 14.63 -20.49 -4.00
CA ALA A 598 13.92 -19.24 -3.68
C ALA A 598 12.47 -19.24 -4.18
N ARG A 599 12.22 -19.80 -5.38
CA ARG A 599 10.85 -19.93 -5.94
C ARG A 599 9.89 -20.73 -5.07
N LEU A 600 10.40 -21.62 -4.22
CA LEU A 600 9.58 -22.38 -3.28
C LEU A 600 9.15 -21.53 -2.07
N MET A 601 9.86 -20.43 -1.79
CA MET A 601 9.54 -19.49 -0.71
C MET A 601 8.48 -18.47 -1.17
N GLY A 602 8.69 -17.81 -2.31
CA GLY A 602 7.80 -16.76 -2.82
C GLY A 602 8.47 -15.80 -3.81
N ASP A 603 8.00 -14.56 -3.84
CA ASP A 603 8.50 -13.47 -4.71
C ASP A 603 9.11 -12.30 -3.90
N GLY A 604 9.55 -12.57 -2.67
CA GLY A 604 10.21 -11.63 -1.77
C GLY A 604 11.66 -11.35 -2.13
N LEU A 605 12.45 -10.96 -1.12
CA LEU A 605 13.90 -10.80 -1.16
C LEU A 605 14.51 -11.96 -0.37
N TYR A 606 15.32 -12.78 -1.01
CA TYR A 606 15.92 -13.96 -0.39
C TYR A 606 17.43 -13.97 -0.55
N GLY A 607 18.14 -14.44 0.47
CA GLY A 607 19.55 -14.83 0.34
C GLY A 607 19.64 -16.34 0.43
N VAL A 608 20.04 -16.97 -0.66
CA VAL A 608 20.17 -18.43 -0.72
C VAL A 608 21.63 -18.80 -0.54
N ASP A 609 21.90 -19.52 0.56
CA ASP A 609 23.24 -19.99 0.89
C ASP A 609 23.48 -21.35 0.21
N VAL A 610 24.47 -21.40 -0.68
CA VAL A 610 24.80 -22.56 -1.51
C VAL A 610 26.26 -22.95 -1.32
N LYS A 611 26.50 -24.23 -1.08
CA LYS A 611 27.83 -24.82 -1.11
C LYS A 611 28.14 -25.39 -2.48
N GLU A 612 29.33 -25.11 -2.97
CA GLU A 612 29.88 -25.72 -4.17
C GLU A 612 30.63 -27.00 -3.79
N THR A 613 30.27 -28.13 -4.39
CA THR A 613 30.87 -29.44 -4.09
C THR A 613 31.29 -30.16 -5.37
N PRO A 614 32.18 -31.17 -5.29
CA PRO A 614 32.52 -32.01 -6.45
C PRO A 614 31.32 -32.74 -7.07
N HIS A 615 30.20 -32.83 -6.36
CA HIS A 615 28.96 -33.47 -6.81
C HIS A 615 27.90 -32.46 -7.27
N GLY A 616 28.25 -31.17 -7.35
CA GLY A 616 27.37 -30.08 -7.74
C GLY A 616 26.98 -29.15 -6.58
N PRO A 617 26.13 -28.15 -6.86
CA PRO A 617 25.66 -27.18 -5.87
C PRO A 617 24.74 -27.84 -4.83
N MET A 618 24.82 -27.38 -3.58
CA MET A 618 23.93 -27.83 -2.49
C MET A 618 23.40 -26.64 -1.69
N VAL A 619 22.08 -26.50 -1.61
CA VAL A 619 21.41 -25.47 -0.81
C VAL A 619 21.51 -25.81 0.67
N ILE A 620 21.95 -24.83 1.46
CA ILE A 620 22.13 -24.96 2.91
C ILE A 620 20.99 -24.27 3.67
N GLU A 621 20.64 -23.04 3.25
CA GLU A 621 19.66 -22.19 3.91
C GLU A 621 19.08 -21.19 2.89
N VAL A 622 17.86 -20.72 3.17
CA VAL A 622 17.23 -19.61 2.47
C VAL A 622 16.80 -18.62 3.53
N ASN A 623 17.31 -17.39 3.44
CA ASN A 623 17.01 -16.31 4.38
C ASN A 623 15.98 -15.36 3.76
N ASP A 624 14.87 -15.10 4.45
CA ASP A 624 13.82 -14.15 4.03
C ASP A 624 14.22 -12.68 4.20
N ASN A 625 15.28 -12.42 4.96
CA ASN A 625 15.81 -11.08 5.15
C ASN A 625 17.35 -11.10 5.07
N PRO A 626 17.92 -11.26 3.86
CA PRO A 626 19.35 -11.43 3.69
C PRO A 626 20.14 -10.15 3.94
N ASN A 627 21.45 -10.29 4.13
CA ASN A 627 22.39 -9.16 4.18
C ASN A 627 22.34 -8.32 2.90
N VAL A 628 22.33 -7.01 3.08
CA VAL A 628 22.55 -5.99 2.05
C VAL A 628 23.27 -4.84 2.75
N ASP A 629 24.59 -4.94 2.79
CA ASP A 629 25.52 -4.03 3.45
C ASP A 629 26.31 -3.22 2.41
N ALA A 630 26.67 -1.99 2.78
CA ALA A 630 27.34 -1.08 1.89
C ALA A 630 28.82 -1.48 1.72
N GLY A 631 29.28 -1.58 0.49
CA GLY A 631 30.60 -2.07 0.15
C GLY A 631 30.74 -3.60 0.19
N VAL A 632 29.63 -4.35 0.36
CA VAL A 632 29.62 -5.82 0.38
C VAL A 632 28.80 -6.37 -0.79
N GLU A 633 27.48 -6.50 -0.66
CA GLU A 633 26.62 -7.04 -1.73
C GLU A 633 26.38 -6.02 -2.85
N ASP A 634 26.54 -4.74 -2.56
CA ASP A 634 26.38 -3.66 -3.53
C ASP A 634 27.65 -3.33 -4.33
N VAL A 635 28.77 -4.03 -4.14
CA VAL A 635 30.05 -3.73 -4.83
C VAL A 635 29.91 -3.63 -6.35
N VAL A 636 29.05 -4.48 -6.93
CA VAL A 636 28.87 -4.57 -8.38
C VAL A 636 27.79 -3.61 -8.90
N LEU A 637 26.61 -3.62 -8.27
CA LEU A 637 25.45 -2.83 -8.73
C LEU A 637 25.40 -1.42 -8.11
N GLY A 638 26.12 -1.18 -7.03
CA GLY A 638 26.06 0.04 -6.22
C GLY A 638 24.62 0.42 -5.88
N MET A 639 24.29 1.68 -6.12
CA MET A 639 22.94 2.22 -5.89
C MET A 639 21.83 1.48 -6.66
N ASP A 640 22.13 0.80 -7.77
CA ASP A 640 21.10 0.08 -8.52
C ASP A 640 20.57 -1.15 -7.77
N LEU A 641 21.34 -1.73 -6.85
CA LEU A 641 20.85 -2.81 -5.98
C LEU A 641 19.68 -2.33 -5.13
N TYR A 642 19.88 -1.21 -4.41
CA TYR A 642 18.86 -0.59 -3.57
C TYR A 642 17.66 -0.11 -4.38
N ARG A 643 17.89 0.49 -5.56
CA ARG A 643 16.81 0.92 -6.47
C ARG A 643 15.98 -0.26 -6.95
N ARG A 644 16.57 -1.41 -7.26
CA ARG A 644 15.82 -2.62 -7.67
C ARG A 644 14.93 -3.13 -6.53
N ILE A 645 15.45 -3.21 -5.31
CA ILE A 645 14.69 -3.66 -4.14
C ILE A 645 13.51 -2.72 -3.85
N ILE A 646 13.76 -1.40 -3.82
CA ILE A 646 12.69 -0.41 -3.61
C ILE A 646 11.70 -0.40 -4.78
N ALA A 647 12.17 -0.45 -6.03
CA ALA A 647 11.29 -0.49 -7.20
C ALA A 647 10.38 -1.72 -7.19
N HIS A 648 10.91 -2.89 -6.79
CA HIS A 648 10.10 -4.11 -6.61
C HIS A 648 9.00 -3.89 -5.57
N LEU A 649 9.35 -3.36 -4.39
CA LEU A 649 8.37 -3.03 -3.35
C LEU A 649 7.31 -2.03 -3.85
N LEU A 650 7.73 -0.95 -4.51
CA LEU A 650 6.84 0.08 -5.06
C LEU A 650 5.96 -0.45 -6.19
N SER A 651 6.41 -1.47 -6.93
CA SER A 651 5.60 -2.11 -7.98
C SER A 651 4.44 -2.92 -7.41
N LYS A 652 4.59 -3.46 -6.19
CA LYS A 652 3.52 -4.16 -5.45
C LYS A 652 2.48 -3.20 -4.86
N ILE A 653 2.76 -1.89 -4.83
CA ILE A 653 1.73 -0.88 -4.58
C ILE A 653 0.82 -0.88 -5.81
N ALA A 654 -0.45 -1.25 -5.62
CA ALA A 654 -1.43 -1.29 -6.69
C ALA A 654 -1.38 0.01 -7.51
N ARG A 655 -0.86 -0.07 -8.75
CA ARG A 655 -1.00 1.01 -9.73
C ARG A 655 -2.42 0.95 -10.31
N PRO A 656 -3.09 2.10 -10.46
CA PRO A 656 -4.48 2.19 -10.89
C PRO A 656 -4.74 1.53 -12.24
#